data_AF-A0A925GQF2-F1
#
_entry.id   AF-A0A925GQF2-F1
#
_cell.length_a   1.000
_cell.length_b   1.000
_cell.length_c   1.000
_cell.angle_alpha   90.00
_cell.angle_beta   90.00
_cell.angle_gamma   90.00
#
_symmetry.space_group_name_H-M   'P 1'
#
loop_
_entity.id
_entity.type
_entity.pdbx_description
1 polymer ?
#
loop_
_entity_poly.entity_id
_entity_poly.type
_entity_poly.pdbx_seq_one_letter_code
_entity_poly.pdbx_strand_id
1 'polypeptide(L)'
;MNPLKTHCARSGAASPRTTSAWLVCSLFLTGLFQSPALLAQGDRPLPADAGIIDVTKAPYRANGSDTKDDTEAIQAAIRAAMGEPGHRYFSPRFVYFPRGTYLISNTLEGRSEKKEFSNGWLAGMILVGESQTGTVIKLIDKAPGYNKPVTPKAMIMTGSEDIDKNFSGQGDGNQAFRHYILNLTLHTGNGNPGATAIDYICNNRGAVQDVTIRSGDGAGVAGISMRRAWPGPALIKNVRITGFDYGVWIEQYQYGMTFEHLSLSGQKKAGLYNKQNVLAIRGLVSENRVPALKSDEGHIVIIDSQLKGGAAANAAIVSGKTTLFVRNVTNNGYGKAVDGESTRDATGAQVTEFVSNTIESLFEGPRKSLGLPIEETPAYYPRDLSQWANVVTFGATLNQDSDDDADAIQKAIDSKKAVVYLPSGLYHVSRPIIIRGSVRKITGMSSSIGKTADFKGEALLRFEDGTPATVTLEHLHVDGQILHASSRALVLKHLDHDGYQTTPDNRGKLYVEDVIGKPYVINGPQKVWARQLNAEFGNDPLFQNYGGTAWILGMKTEGEATVIKTVRGTTEVLGALVYPLKEVSQNVPMFISEESNVSFIYRSNGDNYFPTQVNESRKGVRKNLMKKDLPGFNTSFYVGYETETKAKPSNK
;
A
#
# COMPACT_ATOMS: atom_id res chain seq x y z
N MET A 1 65.76 16.95 46.48
CA MET A 1 66.87 17.48 45.65
C MET A 1 66.47 18.85 45.15
N ASN A 2 67.28 19.84 45.49
CA ASN A 2 67.14 21.28 45.26
C ASN A 2 67.56 21.63 43.79
N PRO A 3 67.43 22.88 43.29
CA PRO A 3 66.36 23.89 43.45
C PRO A 3 66.08 24.75 42.16
N LEU A 4 65.29 25.83 42.33
CA LEU A 4 65.28 27.15 41.62
C LEU A 4 64.22 27.32 40.50
N LYS A 5 63.43 28.41 40.42
CA LYS A 5 63.55 29.76 41.02
C LYS A 5 62.20 30.55 40.92
N THR A 6 61.79 31.18 42.04
CA THR A 6 61.32 32.60 42.26
C THR A 6 60.24 33.23 41.33
N HIS A 7 59.27 34.08 41.73
CA HIS A 7 59.01 34.90 42.93
C HIS A 7 57.54 35.47 42.94
N CYS A 8 57.10 35.91 44.13
CA CYS A 8 56.07 36.88 44.57
C CYS A 8 55.42 37.83 43.50
N ALA A 9 54.17 38.32 43.63
CA ALA A 9 53.58 39.02 44.79
C ALA A 9 52.04 39.20 44.73
N ARG A 10 51.49 39.65 45.87
CA ARG A 10 50.10 39.88 46.32
C ARG A 10 49.25 40.87 45.50
N SER A 11 47.91 40.71 45.55
CA SER A 11 46.93 41.55 46.29
C SER A 11 45.56 41.67 45.59
N GLY A 12 44.48 41.82 46.37
CA GLY A 12 43.24 42.46 45.91
C GLY A 12 41.96 41.62 46.04
N ALA A 13 41.11 41.99 46.99
CA ALA A 13 39.82 41.37 47.29
C ALA A 13 38.68 41.82 46.34
N ALA A 14 37.63 41.01 46.25
CA ALA A 14 36.20 41.37 46.42
C ALA A 14 35.23 40.61 45.47
N SER A 15 34.48 39.68 46.07
CA SER A 15 33.05 39.33 45.93
C SER A 15 32.35 39.11 44.55
N PRO A 16 31.25 38.34 44.54
CA PRO A 16 30.87 37.48 43.40
C PRO A 16 29.76 38.08 42.53
N ARG A 17 29.74 37.70 41.25
CA ARG A 17 28.52 37.70 40.44
C ARG A 17 28.33 36.35 39.80
N THR A 18 27.36 35.64 40.36
CA THR A 18 26.66 34.49 39.79
C THR A 18 26.06 34.85 38.44
N THR A 19 26.51 34.20 37.38
CA THR A 19 25.75 34.01 36.15
C THR A 19 25.60 32.52 35.92
N SER A 20 24.41 32.02 36.26
CA SER A 20 23.96 30.66 35.96
C SER A 20 23.82 30.51 34.45
N ALA A 21 24.87 30.00 33.79
CA ALA A 21 24.78 29.53 32.42
C ALA A 21 24.01 28.21 32.42
N TRP A 22 22.77 28.23 31.94
CA TRP A 22 22.03 27.04 31.57
C TRP A 22 22.78 26.34 30.44
N LEU A 23 23.44 25.23 30.77
CA LEU A 23 24.02 24.31 29.81
C LEU A 23 22.86 23.64 29.06
N VAL A 24 22.49 24.17 27.89
CA VAL A 24 21.62 23.45 26.96
C VAL A 24 22.44 22.30 26.38
N CYS A 25 22.34 21.13 27.01
CA CYS A 25 22.78 19.88 26.41
C CYS A 25 21.90 19.59 25.19
N SER A 26 22.32 20.05 24.02
CA SER A 26 21.84 19.55 22.73
C SER A 26 22.28 18.08 22.59
N LEU A 27 21.45 17.17 23.08
CA LEU A 27 21.50 15.77 22.72
C LEU A 27 21.22 15.67 21.21
N PHE A 28 22.28 15.61 20.41
CA PHE A 28 22.21 15.04 19.07
C PHE A 28 21.85 13.56 19.22
N LEU A 29 20.54 13.26 19.23
CA LEU A 29 20.07 11.92 18.88
C LEU A 29 20.37 11.73 17.39
N THR A 30 21.57 11.29 17.07
CA THR A 30 21.82 10.57 15.84
C THR A 30 21.10 9.23 15.96
N GLY A 31 19.79 9.25 15.68
CA GLY A 31 19.05 8.04 15.41
C GLY A 31 19.74 7.35 14.24
N LEU A 32 20.54 6.32 14.55
CA LEU A 32 21.01 5.34 13.58
C LEU A 32 19.75 4.71 12.98
N PHE A 33 19.21 5.33 11.93
CA PHE A 33 18.26 4.69 11.04
C PHE A 33 19.02 3.56 10.35
N GLN A 34 19.09 2.40 11.00
CA GLN A 34 19.34 1.17 10.29
C GLN A 34 18.23 1.07 9.26
N SER A 35 18.57 1.26 7.98
CA SER A 35 17.74 0.72 6.91
C SER A 35 17.46 -0.72 7.32
N PRO A 36 16.20 -1.15 7.50
CA PRO A 36 15.96 -2.56 7.71
C PRO A 36 16.60 -3.24 6.51
N ALA A 37 17.69 -3.98 6.75
CA ALA A 37 18.17 -4.92 5.78
C ALA A 37 16.97 -5.83 5.54
N LEU A 38 16.29 -5.64 4.40
CA LEU A 38 15.13 -6.42 4.05
C LEU A 38 15.65 -7.85 3.92
N LEU A 39 15.52 -8.62 5.00
CA LEU A 39 15.83 -10.03 4.98
C LEU A 39 14.94 -10.63 3.90
N ALA A 40 15.54 -11.29 2.92
CA ALA A 40 14.80 -12.06 1.94
C ALA A 40 13.80 -12.91 2.72
N GLN A 41 12.52 -12.64 2.52
CA GLN A 41 11.50 -13.40 3.23
C GLN A 41 11.59 -14.81 2.66
N GLY A 42 11.90 -15.77 3.54
CA GLY A 42 12.16 -17.11 3.03
C GLY A 42 10.90 -17.80 2.55
N ASP A 43 11.09 -19.03 2.08
CA ASP A 43 10.18 -19.70 1.17
C ASP A 43 8.71 -19.78 1.65
N ARG A 44 7.79 -19.73 0.68
CA ARG A 44 6.32 -19.73 0.82
C ARG A 44 5.75 -20.90 0.03
N PRO A 45 5.90 -22.14 0.52
CA PRO A 45 5.22 -23.29 -0.08
C PRO A 45 3.70 -23.12 0.04
N LEU A 46 2.96 -23.57 -0.97
CA LEU A 46 1.50 -23.64 -0.95
C LEU A 46 1.04 -25.10 -1.05
N PRO A 47 -0.04 -25.49 -0.36
CA PRO A 47 -0.62 -26.84 -0.49
C PRO A 47 -1.07 -27.13 -1.94
N ALA A 48 -0.82 -28.34 -2.43
CA ALA A 48 -1.20 -28.74 -3.79
C ALA A 48 -2.73 -28.81 -4.00
N ASP A 49 -3.49 -28.99 -2.92
CA ASP A 49 -4.95 -29.04 -2.88
C ASP A 49 -5.61 -27.67 -2.63
N ALA A 50 -4.85 -26.57 -2.69
CA ALA A 50 -5.34 -25.21 -2.48
C ALA A 50 -6.09 -24.59 -3.68
N GLY A 51 -6.23 -25.33 -4.79
CA GLY A 51 -6.84 -24.80 -6.03
C GLY A 51 -5.90 -23.90 -6.85
N ILE A 52 -4.59 -24.07 -6.68
CA ILE A 52 -3.54 -23.34 -7.39
C ILE A 52 -3.17 -24.02 -8.72
N ILE A 53 -2.52 -23.27 -9.62
CA ILE A 53 -1.87 -23.79 -10.83
C ILE A 53 -0.36 -23.77 -10.62
N ASP A 54 0.25 -24.93 -10.39
CA ASP A 54 1.71 -25.09 -10.37
C ASP A 54 2.23 -25.25 -11.81
N VAL A 55 3.06 -24.30 -12.25
CA VAL A 55 3.59 -24.27 -13.63
C VAL A 55 4.44 -25.49 -13.98
N THR A 56 4.98 -26.21 -13.00
CA THR A 56 5.82 -27.41 -13.22
C THR A 56 4.99 -28.68 -13.42
N LYS A 57 3.70 -28.65 -13.09
CA LYS A 57 2.81 -29.81 -13.22
C LYS A 57 2.20 -29.88 -14.60
N ALA A 58 1.68 -31.06 -14.95
CA ALA A 58 0.92 -31.23 -16.18
C ALA A 58 -0.34 -30.35 -16.16
N PRO A 59 -0.74 -29.78 -17.31
CA PRO A 59 -0.15 -29.96 -18.65
C PRO A 59 1.04 -29.02 -18.96
N TYR A 60 1.35 -28.04 -18.12
CA TYR A 60 2.27 -26.93 -18.43
C TYR A 60 3.74 -27.35 -18.44
N ARG A 61 4.19 -28.11 -17.43
CA ARG A 61 5.54 -28.69 -17.34
C ARG A 61 6.68 -27.69 -17.58
N ALA A 62 6.51 -26.44 -17.18
CA ALA A 62 7.59 -25.45 -17.20
C ALA A 62 8.74 -25.93 -16.31
N ASN A 63 9.99 -25.75 -16.76
CA ASN A 63 11.15 -26.34 -16.11
C ASN A 63 12.20 -25.30 -15.72
N GLY A 64 12.05 -24.76 -14.51
CA GLY A 64 13.03 -23.83 -13.94
C GLY A 64 14.40 -24.42 -13.61
N SER A 65 14.72 -25.65 -14.02
CA SER A 65 16.02 -26.30 -13.82
C SER A 65 16.83 -26.52 -15.10
N ASP A 66 16.24 -26.28 -16.27
CA ASP A 66 16.92 -26.40 -17.56
C ASP A 66 17.10 -25.04 -18.26
N THR A 67 17.53 -25.06 -19.51
CA THR A 67 17.78 -23.86 -20.32
C THR A 67 16.76 -23.68 -21.44
N LYS A 68 15.62 -24.36 -21.37
CA LYS A 68 14.57 -24.26 -22.38
C LYS A 68 13.72 -23.03 -22.13
N ASP A 69 13.09 -22.57 -23.20
CA ASP A 69 12.14 -21.48 -23.16
C ASP A 69 10.78 -21.98 -22.62
N ASP A 70 10.37 -21.48 -21.46
CA ASP A 70 9.13 -21.80 -20.78
C ASP A 70 7.98 -20.85 -21.13
N THR A 71 8.16 -19.92 -22.08
CA THR A 71 7.18 -18.85 -22.35
C THR A 71 5.78 -19.39 -22.61
N GLU A 72 5.63 -20.37 -23.52
CA GLU A 72 4.31 -20.90 -23.86
C GLU A 72 3.73 -21.75 -22.73
N ALA A 73 4.57 -22.51 -22.01
CA ALA A 73 4.13 -23.30 -20.86
C ALA A 73 3.55 -22.41 -19.76
N ILE A 74 4.25 -21.32 -19.44
CA ILE A 74 3.82 -20.35 -18.42
C ILE A 74 2.62 -19.55 -18.93
N GLN A 75 2.61 -19.11 -20.19
CA GLN A 75 1.47 -18.41 -20.74
C GLN A 75 0.22 -19.30 -20.73
N ALA A 76 0.34 -20.59 -21.04
CA ALA A 76 -0.77 -21.54 -20.94
C ALA A 76 -1.29 -21.68 -19.49
N ALA A 77 -0.39 -21.70 -18.50
CA ALA A 77 -0.79 -21.68 -17.09
C ALA A 77 -1.53 -20.39 -16.70
N ILE A 78 -1.07 -19.24 -17.20
CA ILE A 78 -1.77 -17.96 -17.01
C ILE A 78 -3.13 -17.98 -17.69
N ARG A 79 -3.25 -18.44 -18.95
CA ARG A 79 -4.53 -18.54 -19.68
C ARG A 79 -5.52 -19.43 -18.94
N ALA A 80 -5.06 -20.57 -18.41
CA ALA A 80 -5.89 -21.44 -17.59
C ALA A 80 -6.34 -20.76 -16.29
N ALA A 81 -5.45 -20.02 -15.61
CA ALA A 81 -5.82 -19.26 -14.42
C ALA A 81 -6.82 -18.14 -14.74
N MET A 82 -6.68 -17.50 -15.90
CA MET A 82 -7.57 -16.44 -16.35
C MET A 82 -8.95 -16.98 -16.70
N GLY A 83 -9.06 -18.22 -17.15
CA GLY A 83 -10.35 -18.88 -17.36
C GLY A 83 -11.27 -18.11 -18.31
N GLU A 84 -12.57 -18.21 -18.06
CA GLU A 84 -13.63 -17.61 -18.87
C GLU A 84 -14.07 -16.25 -18.32
N PRO A 85 -14.39 -15.26 -19.17
CA PRO A 85 -14.98 -13.99 -18.74
C PRO A 85 -16.22 -14.18 -17.86
N GLY A 86 -16.41 -13.31 -16.87
CA GLY A 86 -17.60 -13.30 -15.99
C GLY A 86 -17.64 -14.34 -14.87
N HIS A 87 -17.14 -15.56 -15.07
CA HIS A 87 -17.26 -16.66 -14.08
C HIS A 87 -16.17 -16.70 -13.00
N ARG A 88 -15.08 -15.95 -13.20
CA ARG A 88 -13.86 -16.01 -12.38
C ARG A 88 -13.73 -14.91 -11.34
N TYR A 89 -14.57 -13.88 -11.42
CA TYR A 89 -14.38 -12.63 -10.67
C TYR A 89 -14.28 -12.85 -9.17
N PHE A 90 -14.97 -13.88 -8.67
CA PHE A 90 -15.01 -14.19 -7.26
C PHE A 90 -13.83 -15.06 -6.80
N SER A 91 -13.13 -15.77 -7.70
CA SER A 91 -12.08 -16.75 -7.34
C SER A 91 -10.91 -16.87 -8.34
N PRO A 92 -10.16 -15.78 -8.62
CA PRO A 92 -8.99 -15.86 -9.49
C PRO A 92 -7.91 -16.79 -8.92
N ARG A 93 -7.46 -17.75 -9.73
CA ARG A 93 -6.48 -18.78 -9.31
C ARG A 93 -5.05 -18.26 -9.30
N PHE A 94 -4.27 -18.75 -8.35
CA PHE A 94 -2.85 -18.43 -8.27
C PHE A 94 -2.07 -19.25 -9.31
N VAL A 95 -1.20 -18.59 -10.07
CA VAL A 95 -0.15 -19.25 -10.86
C VAL A 95 1.10 -19.31 -10.00
N TYR A 96 1.43 -20.51 -9.55
CA TYR A 96 2.48 -20.79 -8.59
C TYR A 96 3.76 -21.26 -9.27
N PHE A 97 4.88 -20.64 -8.87
CA PHE A 97 6.21 -20.93 -9.38
C PHE A 97 7.08 -21.48 -8.23
N PRO A 98 7.34 -22.79 -8.21
CA PRO A 98 8.37 -23.37 -7.36
C PRO A 98 9.74 -22.70 -7.55
N ARG A 99 10.70 -23.04 -6.68
CA ARG A 99 12.11 -22.62 -6.88
C ARG A 99 12.63 -23.05 -8.26
N GLY A 100 13.30 -22.14 -8.96
CA GLY A 100 13.83 -22.37 -10.30
C GLY A 100 14.08 -21.06 -11.05
N THR A 101 14.80 -21.15 -12.18
CA THR A 101 14.96 -20.07 -13.16
C THR A 101 14.22 -20.44 -14.43
N TYR A 102 13.07 -19.83 -14.65
CA TYR A 102 12.21 -20.03 -15.81
C TYR A 102 12.58 -19.04 -16.90
N LEU A 103 13.03 -19.52 -18.05
CA LEU A 103 13.43 -18.65 -19.17
C LEU A 103 12.20 -18.30 -20.02
N ILE A 104 12.08 -17.03 -20.39
CA ILE A 104 11.08 -16.57 -21.36
C ILE A 104 11.74 -15.79 -22.48
N SER A 105 11.16 -15.82 -23.69
CA SER A 105 11.58 -15.01 -24.84
C SER A 105 10.56 -13.97 -25.26
N ASN A 106 9.35 -14.01 -24.69
CA ASN A 106 8.25 -13.13 -25.04
C ASN A 106 7.45 -12.69 -23.80
N THR A 107 6.54 -11.74 -24.00
CA THR A 107 5.66 -11.21 -22.96
C THR A 107 4.74 -12.29 -22.39
N LEU A 108 4.59 -12.30 -21.07
CA LEU A 108 3.54 -13.00 -20.35
C LEU A 108 2.37 -12.04 -20.09
N GLU A 109 1.21 -12.33 -20.67
CA GLU A 109 0.02 -11.45 -20.63
C GLU A 109 -1.09 -12.05 -19.75
N GLY A 110 -1.70 -11.21 -18.91
CA GLY A 110 -2.96 -11.48 -18.20
C GLY A 110 -4.15 -11.48 -19.17
N ARG A 111 -4.12 -12.39 -20.13
CA ARG A 111 -5.03 -12.42 -21.28
C ARG A 111 -5.54 -13.84 -21.49
N SER A 112 -6.84 -14.01 -21.76
CA SER A 112 -7.43 -15.30 -22.14
C SER A 112 -7.21 -15.63 -23.62
N GLU A 113 -7.51 -16.87 -24.00
CA GLU A 113 -7.55 -17.28 -25.41
C GLU A 113 -8.76 -16.69 -26.16
N LYS A 114 -9.87 -16.46 -25.45
CA LYS A 114 -11.11 -15.91 -26.01
C LYS A 114 -11.06 -14.39 -26.07
N LYS A 115 -10.93 -13.87 -27.29
CA LYS A 115 -10.71 -12.43 -27.54
C LYS A 115 -11.99 -11.65 -27.82
N GLU A 116 -13.15 -12.30 -27.80
CA GLU A 116 -14.45 -11.69 -28.08
C GLU A 116 -14.82 -10.65 -27.01
N PHE A 117 -14.44 -10.91 -25.77
CA PHE A 117 -14.63 -10.00 -24.64
C PHE A 117 -13.32 -9.30 -24.28
N SER A 118 -13.31 -7.97 -24.23
CA SER A 118 -12.15 -7.16 -23.83
C SER A 118 -10.86 -7.47 -24.61
N ASN A 119 -10.98 -7.95 -25.86
CA ASN A 119 -9.84 -8.46 -26.64
C ASN A 119 -9.05 -9.57 -25.91
N GLY A 120 -9.68 -10.25 -24.95
CA GLY A 120 -9.10 -11.25 -24.06
C GLY A 120 -8.40 -10.69 -22.82
N TRP A 121 -8.25 -9.37 -22.67
CA TRP A 121 -7.65 -8.78 -21.48
C TRP A 121 -8.56 -8.93 -20.27
N LEU A 122 -7.98 -9.39 -19.17
CA LEU A 122 -8.71 -9.82 -18.00
C LEU A 122 -8.00 -9.35 -16.72
N ALA A 123 -8.78 -8.87 -15.75
CA ALA A 123 -8.36 -8.62 -14.37
C ALA A 123 -7.76 -9.86 -13.68
N GLY A 124 -7.26 -9.80 -12.45
CA GLY A 124 -7.09 -11.00 -11.61
C GLY A 124 -5.91 -11.92 -11.94
N MET A 125 -4.91 -11.47 -12.70
CA MET A 125 -3.63 -12.20 -12.86
C MET A 125 -2.84 -12.23 -11.54
N ILE A 126 -2.65 -13.43 -10.99
CA ILE A 126 -1.95 -13.68 -9.72
C ILE A 126 -0.74 -14.59 -9.96
N LEU A 127 0.47 -14.04 -9.90
CA LEU A 127 1.73 -14.77 -10.02
C LEU A 127 2.40 -14.84 -8.64
N VAL A 128 2.69 -16.05 -8.16
CA VAL A 128 3.26 -16.27 -6.82
C VAL A 128 4.50 -17.16 -6.91
N GLY A 129 5.65 -16.62 -6.53
CA GLY A 129 6.86 -17.42 -6.34
C GLY A 129 6.90 -18.08 -4.97
N GLU A 130 7.48 -19.28 -4.93
CA GLU A 130 7.86 -19.94 -3.69
C GLU A 130 8.92 -19.11 -2.93
N SER A 131 9.84 -18.47 -3.64
CA SER A 131 10.96 -17.76 -3.01
C SER A 131 11.29 -16.47 -3.75
N GLN A 132 11.34 -15.33 -3.04
CA GLN A 132 11.73 -14.05 -3.64
C GLN A 132 13.07 -14.14 -4.40
N THR A 133 14.04 -14.89 -3.87
CA THR A 133 15.37 -15.03 -4.47
C THR A 133 15.58 -16.35 -5.20
N GLY A 134 14.84 -17.40 -4.83
CA GLY A 134 14.96 -18.74 -5.40
C GLY A 134 14.05 -19.01 -6.62
N THR A 135 13.04 -18.17 -6.84
CA THR A 135 12.14 -18.24 -7.99
C THR A 135 12.41 -17.06 -8.91
N VAL A 136 12.94 -17.33 -10.10
CA VAL A 136 13.37 -16.32 -11.07
C VAL A 136 12.64 -16.53 -12.39
N ILE A 137 11.95 -15.51 -12.88
CA ILE A 137 11.48 -15.44 -14.28
C ILE A 137 12.48 -14.56 -15.03
N LYS A 138 13.20 -15.13 -15.99
CA LYS A 138 14.28 -14.47 -16.71
C LYS A 138 13.97 -14.36 -18.20
N LEU A 139 13.94 -13.13 -18.72
CA LEU A 139 13.97 -12.89 -20.15
C LEU A 139 15.33 -13.33 -20.70
N ILE A 140 15.34 -14.10 -21.79
CA ILE A 140 16.58 -14.50 -22.46
C ILE A 140 17.35 -13.26 -22.94
N ASP A 141 18.67 -13.40 -23.04
CA ASP A 141 19.51 -12.32 -23.54
C ASP A 141 19.18 -12.03 -25.01
N LYS A 142 19.19 -10.75 -25.39
CA LYS A 142 18.86 -10.28 -26.75
C LYS A 142 17.52 -10.84 -27.27
N ALA A 143 16.52 -10.90 -26.39
CA ALA A 143 15.20 -11.44 -26.69
C ALA A 143 14.55 -10.70 -27.89
N PRO A 144 13.91 -11.43 -28.82
CA PRO A 144 13.24 -10.82 -29.97
C PRO A 144 12.21 -9.74 -29.59
N GLY A 145 12.36 -8.56 -30.19
CA GLY A 145 11.46 -7.41 -29.98
C GLY A 145 11.81 -6.52 -28.77
N TYR A 146 12.82 -6.87 -27.97
CA TYR A 146 13.25 -6.08 -26.80
C TYR A 146 14.45 -5.16 -27.08
N ASN A 147 14.79 -4.93 -28.35
CA ASN A 147 15.95 -4.13 -28.76
C ASN A 147 15.66 -2.64 -29.01
N LYS A 148 14.40 -2.18 -28.88
CA LYS A 148 13.98 -0.81 -29.23
C LYS A 148 13.45 -0.02 -28.01
N PRO A 149 14.26 0.83 -27.36
CA PRO A 149 13.82 1.66 -26.22
C PRO A 149 12.65 2.60 -26.51
N VAL A 150 12.51 3.06 -27.75
CA VAL A 150 11.44 3.99 -28.16
C VAL A 150 10.07 3.32 -28.28
N THR A 151 10.04 1.98 -28.40
CA THR A 151 8.83 1.15 -28.44
C THR A 151 9.03 0.01 -27.44
N PRO A 152 9.02 0.31 -26.13
CA PRO A 152 9.36 -0.67 -25.12
C PRO A 152 8.39 -1.85 -25.12
N LYS A 153 8.89 -3.01 -24.71
CA LYS A 153 8.12 -4.24 -24.58
C LYS A 153 8.28 -4.76 -23.17
N ALA A 154 7.17 -5.16 -22.55
CA ALA A 154 7.17 -5.67 -21.19
C ALA A 154 7.47 -7.18 -21.12
N MET A 155 8.08 -7.67 -20.04
CA MET A 155 8.13 -9.10 -19.76
C MET A 155 6.79 -9.62 -19.23
N ILE A 156 6.13 -8.84 -18.38
CA ILE A 156 4.83 -9.17 -17.77
C ILE A 156 3.86 -8.01 -18.01
N MET A 157 2.65 -8.32 -18.46
CA MET A 157 1.58 -7.34 -18.66
C MET A 157 0.30 -7.78 -17.93
N THR A 158 -0.18 -6.97 -16.99
CA THR A 158 -1.54 -7.12 -16.44
C THR A 158 -2.55 -6.45 -17.36
N GLY A 159 -3.86 -6.64 -17.17
CA GLY A 159 -4.88 -6.11 -18.07
C GLY A 159 -6.15 -5.68 -17.36
N SER A 160 -6.71 -4.55 -17.78
CA SER A 160 -8.09 -4.20 -17.46
C SER A 160 -9.05 -4.92 -18.38
N GLU A 161 -10.24 -5.18 -17.86
CA GLU A 161 -11.40 -5.47 -18.69
C GLU A 161 -11.95 -4.16 -19.30
N ASP A 162 -12.36 -4.23 -20.56
CA ASP A 162 -12.97 -3.14 -21.33
C ASP A 162 -14.47 -3.42 -21.49
N ILE A 163 -15.23 -3.23 -20.41
CA ILE A 163 -16.70 -3.38 -20.42
C ILE A 163 -17.37 -2.14 -21.04
N ASP A 164 -16.73 -0.97 -20.97
CA ASP A 164 -17.33 0.32 -21.35
C ASP A 164 -17.03 0.77 -22.80
N LYS A 165 -16.29 -0.03 -23.60
CA LYS A 165 -15.94 0.20 -25.02
C LYS A 165 -15.20 1.51 -25.34
N ASN A 166 -14.77 2.25 -24.32
CA ASN A 166 -14.10 3.55 -24.46
C ASN A 166 -12.57 3.46 -24.38
N PHE A 167 -12.02 2.24 -24.30
CA PHE A 167 -10.60 2.00 -24.11
C PHE A 167 -9.92 1.50 -25.39
N SER A 168 -8.58 1.53 -25.41
CA SER A 168 -7.81 1.27 -26.63
C SER A 168 -7.80 -0.20 -27.08
N GLY A 169 -8.44 -1.10 -26.33
CA GLY A 169 -8.39 -2.54 -26.54
C GLY A 169 -7.03 -3.18 -26.24
N GLN A 170 -6.13 -2.44 -25.56
CA GLN A 170 -4.77 -2.86 -25.18
C GLN A 170 -4.67 -3.18 -23.68
N GLY A 171 -5.79 -3.47 -23.03
CA GLY A 171 -5.87 -3.81 -21.61
C GLY A 171 -5.73 -2.60 -20.68
N ASP A 172 -5.91 -1.39 -21.21
CA ASP A 172 -6.17 -0.17 -20.44
C ASP A 172 -7.64 -0.13 -19.97
N GLY A 173 -7.89 0.47 -18.80
CA GLY A 173 -9.22 0.66 -18.24
C GLY A 173 -9.23 0.89 -16.73
N ASN A 174 -10.41 0.81 -16.14
CA ASN A 174 -10.68 0.99 -14.71
C ASN A 174 -11.13 -0.30 -14.00
N GLN A 175 -11.01 -1.45 -14.67
CA GLN A 175 -11.45 -2.77 -14.18
C GLN A 175 -10.31 -3.78 -14.13
N ALA A 176 -9.08 -3.33 -13.86
CA ALA A 176 -7.91 -4.18 -13.65
C ALA A 176 -7.81 -4.67 -12.19
N PHE A 177 -8.84 -5.31 -11.65
CA PHE A 177 -8.86 -5.67 -10.23
C PHE A 177 -7.95 -6.86 -9.90
N ARG A 178 -7.40 -6.92 -8.67
CA ARG A 178 -6.77 -8.11 -8.06
C ARG A 178 -5.56 -8.66 -8.81
N HIS A 179 -4.75 -7.79 -9.42
CA HIS A 179 -3.47 -8.20 -9.99
C HIS A 179 -2.39 -8.30 -8.92
N TYR A 180 -1.78 -9.48 -8.80
CA TYR A 180 -0.77 -9.77 -7.81
C TYR A 180 0.50 -10.36 -8.46
N ILE A 181 1.67 -9.81 -8.12
CA ILE A 181 2.98 -10.38 -8.46
C ILE A 181 3.76 -10.45 -7.15
N LEU A 182 3.94 -11.66 -6.63
CA LEU A 182 4.34 -11.89 -5.25
C LEU A 182 5.59 -12.78 -5.14
N ASN A 183 6.53 -12.40 -4.28
CA ASN A 183 7.59 -13.28 -3.76
C ASN A 183 8.44 -13.97 -4.84
N LEU A 184 8.90 -13.21 -5.86
CA LEU A 184 9.73 -13.73 -6.95
C LEU A 184 10.76 -12.68 -7.44
N THR A 185 11.67 -13.12 -8.31
CA THR A 185 12.60 -12.25 -9.03
C THR A 185 12.24 -12.18 -10.51
N LEU A 186 12.23 -10.97 -11.08
CA LEU A 186 12.19 -10.71 -12.52
C LEU A 186 13.57 -10.25 -13.00
N HIS A 187 14.08 -10.90 -14.04
CA HIS A 187 15.39 -10.60 -14.63
C HIS A 187 15.26 -10.31 -16.13
N THR A 188 15.54 -9.09 -16.60
CA THR A 188 15.34 -8.72 -18.02
C THR A 188 16.46 -9.16 -18.96
N GLY A 189 17.45 -9.90 -18.48
CA GLY A 189 18.54 -10.44 -19.29
C GLY A 189 19.55 -9.35 -19.67
N ASN A 190 20.45 -9.69 -20.60
CA ASN A 190 21.42 -8.75 -21.18
C ASN A 190 21.03 -8.40 -22.62
N GLY A 191 21.39 -7.20 -23.08
CA GLY A 191 21.17 -6.78 -24.46
C GLY A 191 19.70 -6.51 -24.81
N ASN A 192 18.87 -6.21 -23.81
CA ASN A 192 17.43 -5.93 -23.96
C ASN A 192 17.10 -4.46 -23.61
N PRO A 193 17.64 -3.47 -24.34
CA PRO A 193 17.51 -2.05 -23.99
C PRO A 193 16.07 -1.52 -24.09
N GLY A 194 15.19 -2.21 -24.83
CA GLY A 194 13.75 -1.93 -24.91
C GLY A 194 12.90 -2.64 -23.88
N ALA A 195 13.50 -3.35 -22.90
CA ALA A 195 12.73 -4.07 -21.90
C ALA A 195 12.12 -3.17 -20.84
N THR A 196 10.85 -3.42 -20.56
CA THR A 196 10.18 -3.10 -19.31
C THR A 196 9.98 -4.41 -18.55
N ALA A 197 10.21 -4.48 -17.23
CA ALA A 197 9.97 -5.74 -16.53
C ALA A 197 8.47 -5.99 -16.33
N ILE A 198 7.72 -4.97 -15.87
CA ILE A 198 6.27 -5.07 -15.67
C ILE A 198 5.58 -3.86 -16.33
N ASP A 199 4.62 -4.11 -17.23
CA ASP A 199 3.56 -3.15 -17.54
C ASP A 199 2.38 -3.44 -16.61
N TYR A 200 2.28 -2.63 -15.55
CA TYR A 200 1.34 -2.84 -14.47
C TYR A 200 0.19 -1.84 -14.59
N ILE A 201 -1.00 -2.39 -14.74
CA ILE A 201 -2.26 -1.72 -14.47
C ILE A 201 -2.99 -2.52 -13.38
N CYS A 202 -3.56 -1.81 -12.42
CA CYS A 202 -4.39 -2.42 -11.38
C CYS A 202 -5.37 -1.39 -10.83
N ASN A 203 -6.60 -1.80 -10.50
CA ASN A 203 -7.62 -0.95 -9.90
C ASN A 203 -8.13 -1.57 -8.59
N ASN A 204 -8.67 -0.73 -7.71
CA ASN A 204 -9.31 -1.03 -6.42
C ASN A 204 -8.44 -1.74 -5.38
N ARG A 205 -7.85 -2.88 -5.73
CA ARG A 205 -6.84 -3.61 -4.97
C ARG A 205 -6.00 -4.50 -5.89
N GLY A 206 -4.75 -4.69 -5.52
CA GLY A 206 -3.73 -5.52 -6.13
C GLY A 206 -2.34 -5.06 -5.70
N ALA A 207 -1.35 -5.94 -5.82
CA ALA A 207 -0.01 -5.61 -5.36
C ALA A 207 1.13 -6.23 -6.16
N VAL A 208 2.23 -5.48 -6.26
CA VAL A 208 3.57 -6.05 -6.49
C VAL A 208 4.27 -6.05 -5.16
N GLN A 209 4.48 -7.24 -4.59
CA GLN A 209 4.95 -7.35 -3.21
C GLN A 209 6.03 -8.42 -3.00
N ASP A 210 7.07 -8.03 -2.28
CA ASP A 210 8.23 -8.88 -1.96
C ASP A 210 8.92 -9.37 -3.26
N VAL A 211 9.14 -8.45 -4.20
CA VAL A 211 9.66 -8.74 -5.56
C VAL A 211 11.02 -8.08 -5.78
N THR A 212 11.94 -8.79 -6.41
CA THR A 212 13.18 -8.21 -6.96
C THR A 212 13.07 -8.08 -8.47
N ILE A 213 13.37 -6.90 -9.02
CA ILE A 213 13.42 -6.62 -10.44
C ILE A 213 14.85 -6.18 -10.77
N ARG A 214 15.50 -6.83 -11.74
CA ARG A 214 16.85 -6.46 -12.14
C ARG A 214 17.07 -6.57 -13.64
N SER A 215 17.78 -5.58 -14.17
CA SER A 215 18.38 -5.67 -15.48
C SER A 215 19.77 -6.31 -15.41
N GLY A 216 20.09 -7.22 -16.34
CA GLY A 216 21.35 -7.96 -16.33
C GLY A 216 22.57 -7.08 -16.62
N ASP A 217 22.40 -6.08 -17.48
CA ASP A 217 23.43 -5.12 -17.91
C ASP A 217 23.07 -3.66 -17.55
N GLY A 218 22.01 -3.47 -16.76
CA GLY A 218 21.49 -2.17 -16.39
C GLY A 218 20.70 -1.44 -17.49
N ALA A 219 20.52 -2.01 -18.69
CA ALA A 219 19.70 -1.45 -19.76
C ALA A 219 18.20 -1.79 -19.60
N GLY A 220 17.34 -1.07 -20.33
CA GLY A 220 15.88 -1.21 -20.25
C GLY A 220 15.20 0.13 -19.98
N VAL A 221 13.90 0.21 -20.23
CA VAL A 221 13.12 1.45 -20.09
C VAL A 221 12.59 1.63 -18.67
N ALA A 222 11.91 0.63 -18.11
CA ALA A 222 11.38 0.72 -16.76
C ALA A 222 11.40 -0.62 -16.02
N GLY A 223 11.66 -0.59 -14.71
CA GLY A 223 11.37 -1.74 -13.86
C GLY A 223 9.85 -1.99 -13.80
N ILE A 224 9.10 -0.97 -13.40
CA ILE A 224 7.62 -0.98 -13.42
C ILE A 224 7.11 0.21 -14.23
N SER A 225 6.31 -0.06 -15.25
CA SER A 225 5.60 0.92 -16.07
C SER A 225 4.12 0.90 -15.73
N MET A 226 3.57 2.05 -15.37
CA MET A 226 2.15 2.28 -15.07
C MET A 226 1.65 3.43 -15.95
N ARG A 227 1.73 3.24 -17.27
CA ARG A 227 1.49 4.31 -18.26
C ARG A 227 0.13 4.20 -18.94
N ARG A 228 -0.41 2.97 -19.03
CA ARG A 228 -1.77 2.72 -19.54
C ARG A 228 -2.80 3.29 -18.56
N ALA A 229 -3.82 3.93 -19.10
CA ALA A 229 -4.98 4.37 -18.33
C ALA A 229 -5.70 3.16 -17.73
N TRP A 230 -6.17 3.14 -16.49
CA TRP A 230 -6.00 4.08 -15.38
C TRP A 230 -5.33 3.33 -14.22
N PRO A 231 -4.04 3.56 -13.90
CA PRO A 231 -3.36 2.79 -12.86
C PRO A 231 -3.76 3.28 -11.47
N GLY A 232 -4.10 2.34 -10.60
CA GLY A 232 -4.45 2.54 -9.21
C GLY A 232 -5.94 2.38 -8.89
N PRO A 233 -6.32 2.37 -7.59
CA PRO A 233 -5.40 2.25 -6.47
C PRO A 233 -4.83 0.84 -6.36
N ALA A 234 -3.53 0.73 -6.06
CA ALA A 234 -2.83 -0.52 -5.80
C ALA A 234 -1.56 -0.28 -4.96
N LEU A 235 -0.96 -1.37 -4.47
CA LEU A 235 0.16 -1.35 -3.53
C LEU A 235 1.45 -1.89 -4.18
N ILE A 236 2.55 -1.14 -4.07
CA ILE A 236 3.90 -1.63 -4.38
C ILE A 236 4.68 -1.66 -3.07
N LYS A 237 4.95 -2.87 -2.55
CA LYS A 237 5.54 -3.03 -1.21
C LYS A 237 6.74 -3.96 -1.20
N ASN A 238 7.82 -3.59 -0.51
CA ASN A 238 9.02 -4.42 -0.38
C ASN A 238 9.61 -4.83 -1.75
N VAL A 239 9.76 -3.84 -2.65
CA VAL A 239 10.24 -4.07 -4.02
C VAL A 239 11.64 -3.49 -4.19
N ARG A 240 12.54 -4.24 -4.83
CA ARG A 240 13.87 -3.77 -5.22
C ARG A 240 13.99 -3.71 -6.73
N ILE A 241 14.47 -2.59 -7.28
CA ILE A 241 14.68 -2.39 -8.71
C ILE A 241 16.11 -1.92 -8.98
N THR A 242 16.84 -2.67 -9.81
CA THR A 242 18.22 -2.35 -10.21
C THR A 242 18.36 -2.23 -11.73
N GLY A 243 18.96 -1.13 -12.19
CA GLY A 243 19.13 -0.80 -13.61
C GLY A 243 17.97 0.02 -14.19
N PHE A 244 17.80 -0.02 -15.52
CA PHE A 244 16.78 0.70 -16.30
C PHE A 244 17.00 2.21 -16.42
N ASP A 245 16.30 2.85 -17.36
CA ASP A 245 16.18 4.30 -17.41
C ASP A 245 15.39 4.81 -16.20
N TYR A 246 14.27 4.15 -15.89
CA TYR A 246 13.41 4.45 -14.75
C TYR A 246 13.23 3.23 -13.86
N GLY A 247 13.24 3.40 -12.54
CA GLY A 247 12.86 2.33 -11.63
C GLY A 247 11.36 2.09 -11.74
N VAL A 248 10.61 3.18 -11.58
CA VAL A 248 9.16 3.25 -11.77
C VAL A 248 8.82 4.42 -12.69
N TRP A 249 7.97 4.20 -13.70
CA TRP A 249 7.39 5.26 -14.53
C TRP A 249 5.87 5.16 -14.48
N ILE A 250 5.22 6.15 -13.88
CA ILE A 250 3.77 6.26 -13.78
C ILE A 250 3.24 7.50 -14.51
N GLU A 251 2.12 7.33 -15.21
CA GLU A 251 1.35 8.42 -15.83
C GLU A 251 -0.11 8.38 -15.32
N GLN A 252 -0.95 9.25 -15.89
CA GLN A 252 -2.40 9.35 -15.63
C GLN A 252 -2.76 9.99 -14.30
N TYR A 253 -3.86 10.77 -14.26
CA TYR A 253 -4.23 11.53 -13.05
C TYR A 253 -5.15 10.75 -12.10
N GLN A 254 -5.83 9.70 -12.57
CA GLN A 254 -6.85 9.00 -11.80
C GLN A 254 -6.27 7.95 -10.85
N TYR A 255 -7.05 7.71 -9.78
CA TYR A 255 -6.97 6.66 -8.76
C TYR A 255 -5.81 6.67 -7.74
N GLY A 256 -4.58 6.94 -8.15
CA GLY A 256 -3.44 7.05 -7.23
C GLY A 256 -2.74 5.73 -6.90
N MET A 257 -1.49 5.76 -6.46
CA MET A 257 -0.69 4.57 -6.10
C MET A 257 -0.03 4.70 -4.72
N THR A 258 0.06 3.58 -4.00
CA THR A 258 0.73 3.50 -2.69
C THR A 258 2.04 2.71 -2.82
N PHE A 259 3.13 3.27 -2.30
CA PHE A 259 4.45 2.66 -2.27
C PHE A 259 4.96 2.57 -0.84
N GLU A 260 5.42 1.40 -0.42
CA GLU A 260 6.05 1.22 0.89
C GLU A 260 7.30 0.33 0.79
N HIS A 261 8.44 0.80 1.30
CA HIS A 261 9.72 0.07 1.25
C HIS A 261 10.16 -0.27 -0.18
N LEU A 262 10.23 0.76 -1.04
CA LEU A 262 10.74 0.67 -2.41
C LEU A 262 12.25 0.99 -2.43
N SER A 263 13.06 0.09 -2.99
CA SER A 263 14.51 0.29 -3.16
C SER A 263 14.88 0.43 -4.63
N LEU A 264 15.47 1.56 -5.03
CA LEU A 264 15.80 1.91 -6.41
C LEU A 264 17.30 2.18 -6.53
N SER A 265 17.96 1.54 -7.49
CA SER A 265 19.40 1.73 -7.73
C SER A 265 19.79 1.61 -9.19
N GLY A 266 20.77 2.41 -9.62
CA GLY A 266 21.38 2.31 -10.95
C GLY A 266 20.46 2.76 -12.11
N GLN A 267 19.46 3.60 -11.83
CA GLN A 267 18.62 4.21 -12.85
C GLN A 267 19.38 5.28 -13.65
N LYS A 268 19.06 5.40 -14.95
CA LYS A 268 19.74 6.33 -15.88
C LYS A 268 19.02 7.67 -16.10
N LYS A 269 17.74 7.79 -15.72
CA LYS A 269 16.95 9.04 -15.88
C LYS A 269 16.27 9.51 -14.60
N ALA A 270 15.60 8.63 -13.86
CA ALA A 270 15.10 8.92 -12.51
C ALA A 270 14.82 7.61 -11.75
N GLY A 271 14.89 7.63 -10.42
CA GLY A 271 14.39 6.52 -9.61
C GLY A 271 12.91 6.27 -9.88
N LEU A 272 12.06 7.22 -9.50
CA LEU A 272 10.62 7.24 -9.80
C LEU A 272 10.31 8.46 -10.67
N TYR A 273 9.60 8.25 -11.77
CA TYR A 273 9.06 9.31 -12.61
C TYR A 273 7.53 9.31 -12.57
N ASN A 274 6.96 10.42 -12.12
CA ASN A 274 5.53 10.67 -12.08
C ASN A 274 5.13 11.73 -13.10
N LYS A 275 4.15 11.41 -13.94
CA LYS A 275 3.55 12.37 -14.87
C LYS A 275 2.05 12.41 -14.62
N GLN A 276 1.68 13.16 -13.56
CA GLN A 276 0.33 13.59 -13.17
C GLN A 276 -0.46 12.73 -12.15
N ASN A 277 0.08 11.60 -11.68
CA ASN A 277 -0.62 10.70 -10.76
C ASN A 277 -0.56 11.17 -9.29
N VAL A 278 -1.35 10.52 -8.41
CA VAL A 278 -1.37 10.74 -6.96
C VAL A 278 -0.55 9.66 -6.27
N LEU A 279 0.51 10.02 -5.54
CA LEU A 279 1.42 9.04 -4.93
C LEU A 279 1.52 9.21 -3.42
N ALA A 280 1.33 8.12 -2.70
CA ALA A 280 1.62 8.00 -1.27
C ALA A 280 2.84 7.09 -1.10
N ILE A 281 3.96 7.63 -0.64
CA ILE A 281 5.27 6.96 -0.60
C ILE A 281 5.80 6.97 0.82
N ARG A 282 6.16 5.79 1.35
CA ARG A 282 6.90 5.65 2.61
C ARG A 282 8.10 4.73 2.42
N GLY A 283 9.23 5.08 3.03
CA GLY A 283 10.40 4.19 3.02
C GLY A 283 11.04 4.03 1.64
N LEU A 284 11.02 5.06 0.79
CA LEU A 284 11.78 5.04 -0.46
C LEU A 284 13.27 5.10 -0.14
N VAL A 285 14.03 4.11 -0.61
CA VAL A 285 15.48 4.14 -0.63
C VAL A 285 15.93 4.27 -2.09
N SER A 286 16.53 5.39 -2.44
CA SER A 286 17.09 5.61 -3.78
C SER A 286 18.59 5.79 -3.69
N GLU A 287 19.35 4.99 -4.42
CA GLU A 287 20.80 5.13 -4.57
C GLU A 287 21.13 5.36 -6.05
N ASN A 288 21.13 6.63 -6.45
CA ASN A 288 21.15 7.04 -7.85
C ASN A 288 21.94 8.34 -8.04
N ARG A 289 22.56 8.53 -9.20
CA ARG A 289 23.15 9.83 -9.59
C ARG A 289 22.13 10.80 -10.20
N VAL A 290 21.05 10.25 -10.76
CA VAL A 290 19.88 10.98 -11.26
C VAL A 290 18.88 11.28 -10.14
N PRO A 291 17.88 12.16 -10.34
CA PRO A 291 16.85 12.41 -9.32
C PRO A 291 16.24 11.12 -8.80
N ALA A 292 16.08 11.04 -7.49
CA ALA A 292 15.40 9.91 -6.86
C ALA A 292 13.91 9.89 -7.21
N LEU A 293 13.31 11.09 -7.28
CA LEU A 293 11.93 11.31 -7.67
C LEU A 293 11.87 12.51 -8.62
N LYS A 294 11.23 12.33 -9.78
CA LYS A 294 10.86 13.41 -10.69
C LYS A 294 9.36 13.41 -10.88
N SER A 295 8.73 14.56 -10.76
CA SER A 295 7.29 14.74 -11.01
C SER A 295 7.05 15.94 -11.91
N ASP A 296 6.41 15.75 -13.06
CA ASP A 296 6.04 16.87 -13.94
C ASP A 296 4.78 17.60 -13.43
N GLU A 297 3.81 16.82 -12.97
CA GLU A 297 2.55 17.24 -12.36
C GLU A 297 2.10 16.15 -11.37
N GLY A 298 1.25 16.48 -10.39
CA GLY A 298 0.56 15.47 -9.57
C GLY A 298 0.37 15.89 -8.10
N HIS A 299 0.10 14.89 -7.26
CA HIS A 299 0.03 15.05 -5.81
C HIS A 299 0.88 13.97 -5.15
N ILE A 300 1.91 14.36 -4.42
CA ILE A 300 2.88 13.41 -3.86
C ILE A 300 3.03 13.65 -2.35
N VAL A 301 2.89 12.57 -1.60
CA VAL A 301 3.35 12.44 -0.23
C VAL A 301 4.55 11.50 -0.22
N ILE A 302 5.68 11.95 0.34
CA ILE A 302 6.86 11.11 0.56
C ILE A 302 7.35 11.25 2.00
N ILE A 303 7.40 10.14 2.73
CA ILE A 303 7.81 10.13 4.13
C ILE A 303 8.85 9.05 4.46
N ASP A 304 9.59 9.24 5.54
CA ASP A 304 10.57 8.28 6.10
C ASP A 304 11.51 7.69 5.05
N SER A 305 12.03 8.53 4.16
CA SER A 305 12.75 8.10 2.93
C SER A 305 14.22 8.50 2.94
N GLN A 306 15.05 7.72 2.24
CA GLN A 306 16.50 7.94 2.14
C GLN A 306 16.93 8.08 0.69
N LEU A 307 17.38 9.29 0.32
CA LEU A 307 17.80 9.62 -1.03
C LEU A 307 19.33 9.80 -1.03
N LYS A 308 20.05 8.90 -1.72
CA LYS A 308 21.50 8.70 -1.62
C LYS A 308 22.19 8.70 -2.98
N GLY A 309 23.51 8.84 -2.97
CA GLY A 309 24.39 8.77 -4.14
C GLY A 309 24.53 10.15 -4.78
N GLY A 310 23.43 10.61 -5.37
CA GLY A 310 23.25 11.95 -5.94
C GLY A 310 24.34 12.45 -6.88
N ALA A 311 24.17 13.71 -7.28
CA ALA A 311 25.22 14.55 -7.84
C ALA A 311 24.94 15.98 -7.38
N ALA A 312 26.00 16.76 -7.09
CA ALA A 312 25.83 18.12 -6.59
C ALA A 312 25.03 19.04 -7.55
N ALA A 313 25.05 18.75 -8.85
CA ALA A 313 24.28 19.47 -9.86
C ALA A 313 22.78 19.09 -9.92
N ASN A 314 22.37 18.03 -9.22
CA ASN A 314 21.01 17.52 -9.23
C ASN A 314 20.32 17.74 -7.87
N ALA A 315 19.00 17.82 -7.91
CA ALA A 315 18.14 17.69 -6.73
C ALA A 315 17.70 16.24 -6.52
N ALA A 316 17.45 15.86 -5.26
CA ALA A 316 16.94 14.53 -4.93
C ALA A 316 15.49 14.35 -5.41
N ILE A 317 14.65 15.36 -5.17
CA ILE A 317 13.27 15.47 -5.66
C ILE A 317 13.18 16.67 -6.59
N VAL A 318 12.73 16.44 -7.82
CA VAL A 318 12.41 17.48 -8.80
C VAL A 318 10.90 17.50 -9.00
N SER A 319 10.25 18.62 -8.71
CA SER A 319 8.80 18.77 -8.79
C SER A 319 8.38 19.97 -9.63
N GLY A 320 7.73 19.71 -10.76
CA GLY A 320 7.04 20.70 -11.60
C GLY A 320 5.74 21.19 -10.95
N LYS A 321 4.62 21.11 -11.68
CA LYS A 321 3.25 21.44 -11.20
C LYS A 321 2.70 20.40 -10.23
N THR A 322 3.45 20.08 -9.20
CA THR A 322 3.16 19.00 -8.25
C THR A 322 2.90 19.58 -6.87
N THR A 323 1.80 19.17 -6.23
CA THR A 323 1.67 19.39 -4.79
C THR A 323 2.50 18.34 -4.05
N LEU A 324 3.42 18.79 -3.20
CA LEU A 324 4.40 17.93 -2.55
C LEU A 324 4.35 18.10 -1.04
N PHE A 325 4.23 16.98 -0.34
CA PHE A 325 4.46 16.87 1.10
C PHE A 325 5.64 15.92 1.35
N VAL A 326 6.63 16.39 2.11
CA VAL A 326 7.84 15.63 2.47
C VAL A 326 7.97 15.61 3.99
N ARG A 327 8.20 14.45 4.60
CA ARG A 327 8.45 14.34 6.05
C ARG A 327 9.51 13.30 6.36
N ASN A 328 10.45 13.61 7.25
CA ASN A 328 11.54 12.70 7.65
C ASN A 328 12.31 12.12 6.45
N VAL A 329 12.79 12.97 5.54
CA VAL A 329 13.56 12.54 4.36
C VAL A 329 15.02 12.97 4.48
N THR A 330 15.94 12.02 4.36
CA THR A 330 17.37 12.30 4.31
C THR A 330 17.83 12.49 2.86
N ASN A 331 18.62 13.53 2.62
CA ASN A 331 19.31 13.80 1.37
C ASN A 331 20.83 13.64 1.57
N ASN A 332 21.44 12.67 0.90
CA ASN A 332 22.88 12.41 0.96
C ASN A 332 23.49 12.30 -0.44
N GLY A 333 24.11 13.38 -0.91
CA GLY A 333 24.83 13.42 -2.19
C GLY A 333 24.22 14.31 -3.27
N TYR A 334 22.96 14.75 -3.12
CA TYR A 334 22.34 15.74 -4.01
C TYR A 334 22.56 17.17 -3.50
N GLY A 335 22.67 18.14 -4.43
CA GLY A 335 22.86 19.55 -4.09
C GLY A 335 21.66 20.19 -3.40
N LYS A 336 20.44 19.71 -3.70
CA LYS A 336 19.18 20.09 -3.05
C LYS A 336 18.37 18.85 -2.69
N ALA A 337 17.59 18.92 -1.62
CA ALA A 337 16.63 17.86 -1.28
C ALA A 337 15.38 17.97 -2.15
N VAL A 338 14.85 19.18 -2.32
CA VAL A 338 13.69 19.48 -3.18
C VAL A 338 14.01 20.69 -4.05
N ASP A 339 13.74 20.56 -5.36
CA ASP A 339 13.74 21.64 -6.35
C ASP A 339 12.33 21.73 -6.95
N GLY A 340 11.59 22.77 -6.57
CA GLY A 340 10.16 22.88 -6.84
C GLY A 340 9.74 24.12 -7.64
N GLU A 341 8.61 24.04 -8.36
CA GLU A 341 7.94 25.24 -8.88
C GLU A 341 7.45 26.12 -7.72
N SER A 342 7.50 27.45 -7.88
CA SER A 342 7.14 28.50 -6.90
C SER A 342 8.18 28.88 -5.83
N THR A 343 9.49 28.66 -6.06
CA THR A 343 10.61 29.08 -5.18
C THR A 343 10.64 28.45 -3.78
N ARG A 344 9.77 27.47 -3.51
CA ARG A 344 9.78 26.69 -2.26
C ARG A 344 10.69 25.48 -2.42
N ASP A 345 11.98 25.73 -2.32
CA ASP A 345 12.99 24.66 -2.29
C ASP A 345 13.20 24.15 -0.87
N ALA A 346 13.71 22.93 -0.75
CA ALA A 346 14.27 22.42 0.50
C ALA A 346 15.75 22.12 0.29
N THR A 347 16.60 22.79 1.05
CA THR A 347 18.05 22.58 1.05
C THR A 347 18.48 21.84 2.32
N GLY A 348 19.64 21.18 2.26
CA GLY A 348 20.22 20.46 3.40
C GLY A 348 20.08 18.94 3.33
N ALA A 349 20.66 18.30 4.34
CA ALA A 349 20.79 16.84 4.42
C ALA A 349 19.58 16.14 5.06
N GLN A 350 18.70 16.90 5.73
CA GLN A 350 17.50 16.38 6.38
C GLN A 350 16.33 17.34 6.12
N VAL A 351 15.23 16.79 5.62
CA VAL A 351 13.93 17.46 5.56
C VAL A 351 13.06 16.89 6.66
N THR A 352 12.78 17.68 7.70
CA THR A 352 11.90 17.26 8.80
C THR A 352 10.45 17.24 8.34
N GLU A 353 9.95 18.37 7.84
CA GLU A 353 8.66 18.49 7.17
C GLU A 353 8.75 19.62 6.14
N PHE A 354 8.18 19.42 4.96
CA PHE A 354 8.08 20.41 3.89
C PHE A 354 6.75 20.24 3.16
N VAL A 355 6.13 21.36 2.79
CA VAL A 355 4.86 21.41 2.04
C VAL A 355 4.98 22.46 0.94
N SER A 356 4.63 22.09 -0.29
CA SER A 356 4.65 23.03 -1.42
C SER A 356 3.49 24.04 -1.37
N ASN A 357 2.39 23.72 -0.69
CA ASN A 357 1.16 24.53 -0.63
C ASN A 357 0.89 25.04 0.79
N THR A 358 -0.19 25.82 0.93
CA THR A 358 -0.67 26.31 2.24
C THR A 358 -1.22 25.15 3.07
N ILE A 359 -1.02 25.24 4.40
CA ILE A 359 -1.63 24.33 5.38
C ILE A 359 -2.89 25.02 5.93
N GLU A 360 -4.06 24.44 5.67
CA GLU A 360 -5.36 24.97 6.08
C GLU A 360 -5.74 24.52 7.50
N SER A 361 -6.46 25.38 8.22
CA SER A 361 -7.05 25.08 9.54
C SER A 361 -8.16 26.07 9.85
N LEU A 362 -9.24 25.60 10.48
CA LEU A 362 -10.38 26.43 10.89
C LEU A 362 -10.27 27.00 12.32
N PHE A 363 -9.36 26.44 13.13
CA PHE A 363 -9.12 26.84 14.52
C PHE A 363 -7.62 27.09 14.77
N GLU A 364 -7.30 27.79 15.85
CA GLU A 364 -5.91 27.99 16.28
C GLU A 364 -5.29 26.64 16.67
N GLY A 365 -4.04 26.44 16.28
CA GLY A 365 -3.30 25.22 16.55
C GLY A 365 -2.02 25.13 15.72
N PRO A 366 -1.22 24.07 15.93
CA PRO A 366 -0.05 23.79 15.10
C PRO A 366 -0.40 23.71 13.60
N ARG A 367 0.47 24.26 12.75
CA ARG A 367 0.39 24.18 11.28
C ARG A 367 1.39 23.15 10.76
N LYS A 368 1.20 21.90 11.15
CA LYS A 368 2.06 20.76 10.77
C LYS A 368 1.28 19.46 10.82
N SER A 369 1.79 18.41 10.19
CA SER A 369 1.15 17.09 10.22
C SER A 369 1.14 16.50 11.65
N LEU A 370 0.24 15.55 11.92
CA LEU A 370 0.13 14.94 13.25
C LEU A 370 1.39 14.15 13.62
N GLY A 371 2.06 13.54 12.63
CA GLY A 371 3.28 12.78 12.86
C GLY A 371 3.01 11.53 13.71
N LEU A 372 1.93 10.80 13.43
CA LEU A 372 1.56 9.65 14.25
C LEU A 372 2.63 8.55 14.15
N PRO A 373 2.88 7.79 15.23
CA PRO A 373 3.75 6.63 15.19
C PRO A 373 3.27 5.61 14.17
N ILE A 374 4.20 5.11 13.36
CA ILE A 374 3.91 4.16 12.29
C ILE A 374 4.42 2.79 12.72
N GLU A 375 3.53 1.78 12.73
CA GLU A 375 3.91 0.40 12.98
C GLU A 375 3.91 -0.40 11.68
N GLU A 376 4.94 -1.22 11.48
CA GLU A 376 4.97 -2.21 10.40
C GLU A 376 3.87 -3.25 10.60
N THR A 377 3.24 -3.66 9.50
CA THR A 377 2.26 -4.75 9.53
C THR A 377 2.94 -6.05 9.97
N PRO A 378 2.44 -6.73 11.02
CA PRO A 378 2.99 -7.99 11.46
C PRO A 378 2.97 -9.04 10.34
N ALA A 379 4.12 -9.65 10.09
CA ALA A 379 4.28 -10.67 9.08
C ALA A 379 4.18 -12.09 9.66
N TYR A 380 3.55 -13.00 8.93
CA TYR A 380 3.58 -14.43 9.21
C TYR A 380 3.59 -15.25 7.91
N TYR A 381 4.73 -15.90 7.66
CA TYR A 381 4.99 -16.71 6.46
C TYR A 381 5.26 -18.17 6.89
N PRO A 382 4.21 -18.96 7.14
CA PRO A 382 4.34 -20.35 7.56
C PRO A 382 4.89 -21.22 6.44
N ARG A 383 5.90 -22.05 6.74
CA ARG A 383 6.51 -22.99 5.77
C ARG A 383 6.10 -24.43 5.98
N ASP A 384 5.84 -24.81 7.23
CA ASP A 384 5.43 -26.16 7.57
C ASP A 384 3.97 -26.38 7.19
N LEU A 385 3.73 -27.03 6.05
CA LEU A 385 2.39 -27.36 5.56
C LEU A 385 1.62 -28.29 6.51
N SER A 386 2.29 -28.99 7.43
CA SER A 386 1.59 -29.79 8.46
C SER A 386 0.81 -28.91 9.45
N GLN A 387 1.09 -27.60 9.51
CA GLN A 387 0.37 -26.63 10.33
C GLN A 387 -0.82 -25.97 9.60
N TRP A 388 -1.18 -26.47 8.41
CA TRP A 388 -2.27 -25.95 7.60
C TRP A 388 -3.48 -26.88 7.67
N ALA A 389 -4.65 -26.31 7.91
CA ALA A 389 -5.95 -26.99 7.87
C ALA A 389 -6.71 -26.58 6.61
N ASN A 390 -7.06 -27.58 5.79
CA ASN A 390 -7.92 -27.40 4.63
C ASN A 390 -9.38 -27.53 5.05
N VAL A 391 -10.21 -26.49 4.86
CA VAL A 391 -11.64 -26.55 5.22
C VAL A 391 -12.40 -27.70 4.52
N VAL A 392 -11.99 -28.09 3.31
CA VAL A 392 -12.62 -29.19 2.55
C VAL A 392 -12.41 -30.54 3.26
N THR A 393 -11.26 -30.74 3.91
CA THR A 393 -11.00 -31.96 4.71
C THR A 393 -11.90 -32.07 5.95
N PHE A 394 -12.52 -30.96 6.36
CA PHE A 394 -13.50 -30.90 7.44
C PHE A 394 -14.96 -30.91 6.95
N GLY A 395 -15.18 -31.05 5.63
CA GLY A 395 -16.50 -31.22 5.01
C GLY A 395 -17.04 -30.02 4.24
N ALA A 396 -16.24 -28.97 4.03
CA ALA A 396 -16.68 -27.83 3.22
C ALA A 396 -16.75 -28.22 1.74
N THR A 397 -17.73 -27.67 1.02
CA THR A 397 -18.04 -27.99 -0.37
C THR A 397 -17.76 -26.80 -1.28
N LEU A 398 -16.90 -27.02 -2.28
CA LEU A 398 -16.51 -25.97 -3.23
C LEU A 398 -17.65 -25.67 -4.22
N ASN A 399 -18.02 -24.40 -4.33
CA ASN A 399 -18.96 -23.90 -5.36
C ASN A 399 -20.33 -24.59 -5.33
N GLN A 400 -20.82 -24.93 -4.14
CA GLN A 400 -22.18 -25.43 -3.93
C GLN A 400 -22.99 -24.39 -3.16
N ASP A 401 -23.79 -23.60 -3.90
CA ASP A 401 -24.51 -22.45 -3.33
C ASP A 401 -25.58 -22.84 -2.30
N SER A 402 -26.06 -24.09 -2.34
CA SER A 402 -27.06 -24.62 -1.40
C SER A 402 -26.48 -25.09 -0.07
N ASP A 403 -25.16 -25.28 -0.01
CA ASP A 403 -24.53 -25.98 1.10
C ASP A 403 -24.10 -24.99 2.19
N ASP A 404 -24.18 -25.42 3.44
CA ASP A 404 -23.74 -24.63 4.60
C ASP A 404 -22.38 -25.15 5.09
N ASP A 405 -21.33 -24.41 4.78
CA ASP A 405 -19.94 -24.72 5.12
C ASP A 405 -19.57 -24.32 6.56
N ALA A 406 -20.51 -23.74 7.33
CA ALA A 406 -20.18 -23.11 8.60
C ALA A 406 -19.59 -24.09 9.63
N ASP A 407 -20.08 -25.33 9.65
CA ASP A 407 -19.58 -26.38 10.55
C ASP A 407 -18.18 -26.85 10.16
N ALA A 408 -17.92 -27.02 8.86
CA ALA A 408 -16.62 -27.46 8.36
C ALA A 408 -15.54 -26.39 8.60
N ILE A 409 -15.85 -25.13 8.27
CA ILE A 409 -14.93 -23.99 8.50
C ILE A 409 -14.64 -23.84 9.99
N GLN A 410 -15.67 -23.93 10.86
CA GLN A 410 -15.47 -23.83 12.30
C GLN A 410 -14.61 -24.97 12.85
N LYS A 411 -14.81 -26.22 12.39
CA LYS A 411 -13.96 -27.36 12.76
C LYS A 411 -12.51 -27.17 12.33
N ALA A 412 -12.27 -26.61 11.15
CA ALA A 412 -10.92 -26.30 10.68
C ALA A 412 -10.23 -25.26 11.57
N ILE A 413 -10.94 -24.20 12.00
CA ILE A 413 -10.44 -23.21 12.97
C ILE A 413 -10.13 -23.86 14.32
N ASP A 414 -11.02 -24.74 14.79
CA ASP A 414 -10.89 -25.39 16.10
C ASP A 414 -9.90 -26.59 16.08
N SER A 415 -9.30 -26.91 14.92
CA SER A 415 -8.34 -28.03 14.74
C SER A 415 -6.97 -27.84 15.40
N LYS A 416 -6.73 -26.65 15.98
CA LYS A 416 -5.47 -26.20 16.57
C LYS A 416 -4.33 -25.92 15.58
N LYS A 417 -4.58 -26.03 14.27
CA LYS A 417 -3.61 -25.66 13.23
C LYS A 417 -3.38 -24.14 13.22
N ALA A 418 -2.15 -23.72 12.93
CA ALA A 418 -1.80 -22.31 12.93
C ALA A 418 -2.35 -21.56 11.70
N VAL A 419 -2.58 -22.30 10.61
CA VAL A 419 -3.12 -21.77 9.36
C VAL A 419 -4.39 -22.52 9.01
N VAL A 420 -5.45 -21.79 8.68
CA VAL A 420 -6.62 -22.34 7.98
C VAL A 420 -6.59 -21.79 6.57
N TYR A 421 -6.83 -22.62 5.57
CA TYR A 421 -6.98 -22.15 4.21
C TYR A 421 -8.27 -22.67 3.59
N LEU A 422 -8.85 -21.79 2.79
CA LEU A 422 -9.98 -22.10 1.94
C LEU A 422 -9.39 -22.27 0.53
N PRO A 423 -9.41 -23.48 -0.06
CA PRO A 423 -9.09 -23.63 -1.47
C PRO A 423 -9.95 -22.69 -2.33
N SER A 424 -9.41 -22.23 -3.46
CA SER A 424 -10.10 -21.26 -4.32
C SER A 424 -11.50 -21.74 -4.73
N GLY A 425 -12.53 -20.95 -4.40
CA GLY A 425 -13.94 -21.32 -4.61
C GLY A 425 -14.89 -20.38 -3.88
N LEU A 426 -16.18 -20.70 -3.95
CA LEU A 426 -17.26 -20.04 -3.22
C LEU A 426 -17.70 -20.91 -2.05
N TYR A 427 -17.86 -20.28 -0.88
CA TYR A 427 -18.33 -20.91 0.35
C TYR A 427 -19.48 -20.10 0.95
N HIS A 428 -20.48 -20.78 1.48
CA HIS A 428 -21.64 -20.15 2.09
C HIS A 428 -21.79 -20.62 3.54
N VAL A 429 -22.17 -19.71 4.43
CA VAL A 429 -22.33 -20.03 5.86
C VAL A 429 -23.68 -19.52 6.35
N SER A 430 -24.35 -20.31 7.20
CA SER A 430 -25.65 -19.96 7.79
C SER A 430 -25.55 -19.18 9.11
N ARG A 431 -24.34 -18.99 9.63
CA ARG A 431 -24.08 -18.37 10.93
C ARG A 431 -22.67 -17.78 11.00
N PRO A 432 -22.39 -16.86 11.94
CA PRO A 432 -21.07 -16.30 12.14
C PRO A 432 -19.99 -17.38 12.27
N ILE A 433 -18.86 -17.15 11.60
CA ILE A 433 -17.64 -17.93 11.80
C ILE A 433 -16.80 -17.25 12.87
N ILE A 434 -16.50 -18.00 13.94
CA ILE A 434 -15.79 -17.48 15.10
C ILE A 434 -14.30 -17.79 14.96
N ILE A 435 -13.51 -16.75 14.78
CA ILE A 435 -12.06 -16.83 14.63
C ILE A 435 -11.44 -16.71 16.03
N ARG A 436 -10.99 -17.85 16.55
CA ARG A 436 -10.57 -18.03 17.95
C ARG A 436 -9.42 -19.03 18.07
N GLY A 437 -9.07 -19.39 19.30
CA GLY A 437 -8.16 -20.49 19.58
C GLY A 437 -6.73 -20.16 19.14
N SER A 438 -6.07 -21.13 18.47
CA SER A 438 -4.65 -21.05 18.09
C SER A 438 -4.39 -20.49 16.68
N VAL A 439 -5.43 -20.14 15.93
CA VAL A 439 -5.30 -19.71 14.53
C VAL A 439 -4.52 -18.39 14.48
N ARG A 440 -3.47 -18.38 13.65
CA ARG A 440 -2.64 -17.20 13.38
C ARG A 440 -2.92 -16.61 12.00
N LYS A 441 -3.37 -17.43 11.05
CA LYS A 441 -3.66 -16.99 9.69
C LYS A 441 -4.81 -17.76 9.06
N ILE A 442 -5.69 -17.03 8.39
CA ILE A 442 -6.70 -17.56 7.49
C ILE A 442 -6.39 -16.99 6.10
N THR A 443 -6.18 -17.86 5.11
CA THR A 443 -5.92 -17.44 3.73
C THR A 443 -6.96 -18.05 2.79
N GLY A 444 -7.58 -17.21 1.97
CA GLY A 444 -8.66 -17.62 1.11
C GLY A 444 -8.21 -18.21 -0.23
N MET A 445 -6.93 -18.12 -0.61
CA MET A 445 -6.50 -18.51 -1.97
C MET A 445 -7.39 -17.87 -3.07
N SER A 446 -7.78 -16.61 -2.84
CA SER A 446 -8.78 -15.83 -3.59
C SER A 446 -10.23 -16.33 -3.52
N SER A 447 -10.62 -17.19 -2.57
CA SER A 447 -12.01 -17.61 -2.39
C SER A 447 -12.94 -16.47 -1.92
N SER A 448 -14.24 -16.72 -2.04
CA SER A 448 -15.29 -15.91 -1.42
C SER A 448 -15.99 -16.68 -0.32
N ILE A 449 -16.32 -15.99 0.76
CA ILE A 449 -17.23 -16.46 1.80
C ILE A 449 -18.43 -15.52 1.90
N GLY A 450 -19.63 -16.08 1.82
CA GLY A 450 -20.88 -15.34 1.86
C GLY A 450 -21.92 -15.97 2.77
N LYS A 451 -23.08 -15.33 2.85
CA LYS A 451 -24.21 -15.76 3.68
C LYS A 451 -25.11 -16.71 2.89
N THR A 452 -25.65 -17.73 3.55
CA THR A 452 -26.86 -18.40 3.03
C THR A 452 -28.08 -17.49 3.17
N ALA A 453 -29.17 -17.80 2.47
CA ALA A 453 -30.40 -17.01 2.50
C ALA A 453 -31.02 -16.92 3.92
N ASP A 454 -30.78 -17.91 4.78
CA ASP A 454 -31.31 -18.03 6.14
C ASP A 454 -30.29 -17.64 7.23
N PHE A 455 -29.23 -16.92 6.87
CA PHE A 455 -28.14 -16.54 7.77
C PHE A 455 -28.60 -15.90 9.09
N LYS A 456 -28.05 -16.38 10.21
CA LYS A 456 -28.38 -15.92 11.57
C LYS A 456 -27.19 -15.26 12.26
N GLY A 457 -27.13 -13.94 12.21
CA GLY A 457 -26.15 -13.16 12.97
C GLY A 457 -25.95 -11.75 12.43
N GLU A 458 -25.24 -10.93 13.19
CA GLU A 458 -24.93 -9.55 12.78
C GLU A 458 -23.63 -9.48 11.95
N ALA A 459 -22.66 -10.37 12.21
CA ALA A 459 -21.37 -10.40 11.53
C ALA A 459 -21.11 -11.75 10.87
N LEU A 460 -20.57 -11.74 9.66
CA LEU A 460 -20.16 -12.96 8.95
C LEU A 460 -18.94 -13.59 9.62
N LEU A 461 -17.94 -12.76 9.92
CA LEU A 461 -16.75 -13.16 10.66
C LEU A 461 -16.70 -12.43 11.99
N ARG A 462 -16.52 -13.17 13.09
CA ARG A 462 -16.33 -12.59 14.42
C ARG A 462 -14.98 -13.04 14.98
N PHE A 463 -14.11 -12.08 15.23
CA PHE A 463 -12.80 -12.30 15.84
C PHE A 463 -12.91 -12.21 17.35
N GLU A 464 -12.51 -13.26 18.04
CA GLU A 464 -12.51 -13.35 19.51
C GLU A 464 -11.09 -13.53 20.06
N ASP A 465 -10.95 -13.41 21.38
CA ASP A 465 -9.69 -13.67 22.07
C ASP A 465 -9.19 -15.10 21.88
N GLY A 466 -7.87 -15.25 22.03
CA GLY A 466 -7.13 -16.45 21.70
C GLY A 466 -5.63 -16.15 21.61
N THR A 467 -4.87 -17.12 21.12
CA THR A 467 -3.42 -17.01 20.93
C THR A 467 -3.07 -17.43 19.51
N PRO A 468 -2.10 -16.86 18.80
CA PRO A 468 -1.15 -15.84 19.23
C PRO A 468 -1.73 -14.41 19.17
N ALA A 469 -0.97 -13.42 19.63
CA ALA A 469 -1.39 -12.02 19.73
C ALA A 469 -1.78 -11.35 18.39
N THR A 470 -1.62 -12.00 17.25
CA THR A 470 -2.01 -11.47 15.93
C THR A 470 -2.68 -12.54 15.08
N VAL A 471 -3.73 -12.16 14.37
CA VAL A 471 -4.36 -12.97 13.31
C VAL A 471 -4.29 -12.21 12.00
N THR A 472 -3.94 -12.91 10.92
CA THR A 472 -4.02 -12.40 9.55
C THR A 472 -5.17 -13.05 8.81
N LEU A 473 -6.02 -12.24 8.19
CA LEU A 473 -6.96 -12.65 7.14
C LEU A 473 -6.40 -12.14 5.81
N GLU A 474 -6.25 -13.01 4.82
CA GLU A 474 -5.75 -12.59 3.51
C GLU A 474 -6.34 -13.35 2.32
N HIS A 475 -6.28 -12.74 1.13
CA HIS A 475 -6.71 -13.34 -0.14
C HIS A 475 -8.12 -13.92 -0.08
N LEU A 476 -9.07 -13.19 0.50
CA LEU A 476 -10.45 -13.61 0.70
C LEU A 476 -11.40 -12.49 0.25
N HIS A 477 -12.55 -12.83 -0.30
CA HIS A 477 -13.67 -11.91 -0.43
C HIS A 477 -14.68 -12.23 0.66
N VAL A 478 -14.90 -11.31 1.59
CA VAL A 478 -15.82 -11.48 2.72
C VAL A 478 -17.11 -10.71 2.41
N ASP A 479 -18.15 -11.40 1.96
CA ASP A 479 -19.45 -10.80 1.64
C ASP A 479 -20.28 -10.58 2.92
N GLY A 480 -19.75 -9.73 3.80
CA GLY A 480 -20.40 -9.32 5.02
C GLY A 480 -19.49 -8.67 6.04
N GLN A 481 -20.08 -8.36 7.19
CA GLN A 481 -19.42 -7.62 8.25
C GLN A 481 -18.37 -8.48 9.00
N ILE A 482 -17.21 -7.88 9.23
CA ILE A 482 -16.17 -8.36 10.14
C ILE A 482 -16.33 -7.65 11.48
N LEU A 483 -16.62 -8.40 12.53
CA LEU A 483 -16.68 -7.90 13.90
C LEU A 483 -15.39 -8.26 14.64
N HIS A 484 -14.60 -7.24 14.98
CA HIS A 484 -13.42 -7.39 15.82
C HIS A 484 -13.82 -7.23 17.29
N ALA A 485 -13.93 -8.35 18.00
CA ALA A 485 -14.29 -8.43 19.42
C ALA A 485 -13.15 -9.08 20.23
N SER A 486 -11.92 -8.64 19.96
CA SER A 486 -10.69 -9.25 20.48
C SER A 486 -9.66 -8.19 20.86
N SER A 487 -8.83 -8.50 21.85
CA SER A 487 -7.65 -7.73 22.21
C SER A 487 -6.44 -8.02 21.29
N ARG A 488 -6.54 -9.07 20.45
CA ARG A 488 -5.50 -9.46 19.49
C ARG A 488 -5.40 -8.41 18.39
N ALA A 489 -4.22 -8.31 17.78
CA ALA A 489 -4.07 -7.58 16.54
C ALA A 489 -4.74 -8.34 15.39
N LEU A 490 -5.45 -7.61 14.53
CA LEU A 490 -6.03 -8.14 13.29
C LEU A 490 -5.33 -7.49 12.09
N VAL A 491 -4.86 -8.32 11.17
CA VAL A 491 -4.34 -7.90 9.87
C VAL A 491 -5.34 -8.29 8.79
N LEU A 492 -5.87 -7.32 8.06
CA LEU A 492 -6.67 -7.51 6.84
C LEU A 492 -5.78 -7.21 5.65
N LYS A 493 -5.58 -8.18 4.75
CA LYS A 493 -4.60 -8.04 3.66
C LYS A 493 -5.06 -8.64 2.35
N HIS A 494 -4.95 -7.91 1.23
CA HIS A 494 -5.32 -8.42 -0.10
C HIS A 494 -6.75 -9.00 -0.13
N LEU A 495 -7.72 -8.30 0.44
CA LEU A 495 -9.08 -8.82 0.63
C LEU A 495 -10.17 -7.79 0.37
N ASP A 496 -11.40 -8.27 0.27
CA ASP A 496 -12.62 -7.46 0.24
C ASP A 496 -13.43 -7.71 1.51
N HIS A 497 -14.14 -6.70 2.00
CA HIS A 497 -15.19 -6.91 2.99
C HIS A 497 -16.33 -5.89 2.90
N ASP A 498 -17.55 -6.30 3.30
CA ASP A 498 -18.73 -5.43 3.40
C ASP A 498 -19.02 -5.05 4.87
N GLY A 499 -18.03 -4.41 5.48
CA GLY A 499 -18.15 -3.82 6.81
C GLY A 499 -17.07 -4.31 7.77
N TYR A 500 -16.49 -3.39 8.52
CA TYR A 500 -15.62 -3.69 9.65
C TYR A 500 -16.08 -2.88 10.86
N GLN A 501 -16.19 -3.53 12.01
CA GLN A 501 -16.55 -2.86 13.25
C GLN A 501 -15.80 -3.44 14.45
N THR A 502 -15.46 -2.59 15.40
CA THR A 502 -15.02 -3.02 16.73
C THR A 502 -16.15 -2.99 17.75
N THR A 503 -16.05 -3.86 18.76
CA THR A 503 -16.79 -3.66 20.02
C THR A 503 -16.24 -2.43 20.77
N PRO A 504 -17.06 -1.70 21.56
CA PRO A 504 -16.63 -0.46 22.23
C PRO A 504 -15.44 -0.61 23.20
N ASP A 505 -15.28 -1.80 23.77
CA ASP A 505 -14.21 -2.19 24.68
C ASP A 505 -12.98 -2.78 23.99
N ASN A 506 -13.00 -2.96 22.66
CA ASN A 506 -11.88 -3.48 21.90
C ASN A 506 -10.65 -2.55 22.03
N ARG A 507 -9.48 -3.15 22.25
CA ARG A 507 -8.16 -2.48 22.28
C ARG A 507 -7.15 -3.12 21.32
N GLY A 508 -7.56 -4.16 20.59
CA GLY A 508 -6.77 -4.82 19.57
C GLY A 508 -6.38 -3.86 18.45
N LYS A 509 -5.17 -4.04 17.93
CA LYS A 509 -4.66 -3.25 16.81
C LYS A 509 -5.30 -3.71 15.50
N LEU A 510 -5.51 -2.80 14.56
CA LEU A 510 -5.91 -3.13 13.19
C LEU A 510 -4.81 -2.72 12.21
N TYR A 511 -4.44 -3.64 11.34
CA TYR A 511 -3.60 -3.36 10.18
C TYR A 511 -4.40 -3.67 8.92
N VAL A 512 -4.41 -2.76 7.96
CA VAL A 512 -5.12 -2.90 6.68
C VAL A 512 -4.12 -2.69 5.56
N GLU A 513 -3.98 -3.66 4.65
CA GLU A 513 -3.06 -3.58 3.50
C GLU A 513 -3.72 -4.06 2.22
N ASP A 514 -3.86 -3.16 1.24
CA ASP A 514 -4.43 -3.51 -0.06
C ASP A 514 -5.84 -4.11 0.08
N VAL A 515 -6.76 -3.30 0.61
CA VAL A 515 -8.12 -3.72 0.95
C VAL A 515 -9.13 -2.75 0.37
N ILE A 516 -10.16 -3.30 -0.27
CA ILE A 516 -11.40 -2.59 -0.53
C ILE A 516 -12.45 -3.01 0.49
N GLY A 517 -13.06 -2.05 1.15
CA GLY A 517 -14.14 -2.33 2.07
C GLY A 517 -14.78 -1.10 2.67
N LYS A 518 -15.98 -1.27 3.21
CA LYS A 518 -16.76 -0.19 3.83
C LYS A 518 -17.92 -0.75 4.66
N PRO A 519 -18.47 0.03 5.60
CA PRO A 519 -17.77 1.10 6.31
C PRO A 519 -16.70 0.50 7.24
N TYR A 520 -15.74 1.32 7.65
CA TYR A 520 -14.90 1.02 8.82
C TYR A 520 -15.44 1.77 10.02
N VAL A 521 -15.83 1.06 11.08
CA VAL A 521 -16.36 1.64 12.31
C VAL A 521 -15.44 1.31 13.48
N ILE A 522 -14.55 2.25 13.78
CA ILE A 522 -13.60 2.18 14.89
C ILE A 522 -14.29 2.75 16.14
N ASN A 523 -14.90 1.87 16.92
CA ASN A 523 -15.52 2.19 18.20
C ASN A 523 -14.53 1.95 19.34
N GLY A 524 -14.13 3.03 20.02
CA GLY A 524 -13.20 2.97 21.15
C GLY A 524 -11.75 3.23 20.75
N PRO A 525 -10.81 3.21 21.71
CA PRO A 525 -9.40 3.56 21.53
C PRO A 525 -8.57 2.47 20.82
N GLN A 526 -9.09 1.92 19.72
CA GLN A 526 -8.32 1.07 18.80
C GLN A 526 -7.28 1.90 18.03
N LYS A 527 -6.14 1.28 17.75
CA LYS A 527 -5.11 1.83 16.85
C LYS A 527 -5.18 1.15 15.49
N VAL A 528 -5.17 1.94 14.43
CA VAL A 528 -5.32 1.49 13.04
C VAL A 528 -4.13 1.98 12.22
N TRP A 529 -3.52 1.09 11.43
CA TRP A 529 -2.55 1.41 10.39
C TRP A 529 -3.03 0.85 9.06
N ALA A 530 -3.36 1.72 8.11
CA ALA A 530 -3.85 1.34 6.79
C ALA A 530 -2.87 1.77 5.68
N ARG A 531 -2.71 0.92 4.67
CA ARG A 531 -1.85 1.13 3.49
C ARG A 531 -2.60 0.68 2.26
N GLN A 532 -2.82 1.56 1.29
CA GLN A 532 -3.73 1.28 0.18
C GLN A 532 -5.10 0.88 0.78
N LEU A 533 -5.89 1.90 1.12
CA LEU A 533 -7.26 1.73 1.59
C LEU A 533 -8.20 2.20 0.49
N ASN A 534 -9.06 1.32 0.00
CA ASN A 534 -10.12 1.68 -0.92
C ASN A 534 -11.50 1.55 -0.26
N ALA A 535 -12.34 2.57 -0.40
CA ALA A 535 -13.71 2.55 0.14
C ALA A 535 -14.67 3.28 -0.82
N GLU A 536 -15.73 2.62 -1.28
CA GLU A 536 -16.51 3.09 -2.43
C GLU A 536 -18.01 2.97 -2.18
N PHE A 537 -18.86 3.94 -2.51
CA PHE A 537 -20.33 3.83 -2.52
C PHE A 537 -20.98 3.49 -1.16
N GLY A 538 -20.70 4.26 -0.11
CA GLY A 538 -21.35 4.13 1.20
C GLY A 538 -22.61 5.00 1.34
N ASN A 539 -23.52 4.63 2.26
CA ASN A 539 -24.59 5.52 2.71
C ASN A 539 -24.20 6.30 3.98
N ASP A 540 -23.31 5.71 4.78
CA ASP A 540 -22.68 6.30 5.96
C ASP A 540 -21.26 6.80 5.62
N PRO A 541 -20.62 7.57 6.51
CA PRO A 541 -19.21 7.89 6.33
C PRO A 541 -18.37 6.62 6.16
N LEU A 542 -17.52 6.61 5.13
CA LEU A 542 -16.78 5.41 4.71
C LEU A 542 -15.82 4.90 5.79
N PHE A 543 -15.24 5.82 6.55
CA PHE A 543 -14.39 5.52 7.71
C PHE A 543 -14.82 6.39 8.91
N GLN A 544 -15.13 5.73 10.02
CA GLN A 544 -15.65 6.34 11.23
C GLN A 544 -14.72 6.03 12.40
N ASN A 545 -14.16 7.06 13.00
CA ASN A 545 -13.24 6.96 14.12
C ASN A 545 -13.82 7.62 15.37
N TYR A 546 -14.35 6.81 16.28
CA TYR A 546 -14.94 7.24 17.55
C TYR A 546 -13.98 6.94 18.71
N GLY A 547 -13.04 7.86 18.96
CA GLY A 547 -12.08 7.75 20.07
C GLY A 547 -10.80 6.95 19.78
N GLY A 548 -10.61 6.44 18.57
CA GLY A 548 -9.45 5.68 18.13
C GLY A 548 -8.32 6.55 17.56
N THR A 549 -7.22 5.89 17.19
CA THR A 549 -6.08 6.50 16.49
C THR A 549 -5.88 5.81 15.14
N ALA A 550 -6.01 6.54 14.03
CA ALA A 550 -5.88 5.99 12.69
C ALA A 550 -4.75 6.69 11.91
N TRP A 551 -3.84 5.90 11.36
CA TRP A 551 -2.82 6.32 10.41
C TRP A 551 -3.09 5.64 9.07
N ILE A 552 -3.22 6.42 7.99
CA ILE A 552 -3.62 5.94 6.67
C ILE A 552 -2.64 6.47 5.63
N LEU A 553 -1.93 5.58 4.92
CA LEU A 553 -1.06 5.90 3.79
C LEU A 553 -1.69 5.41 2.49
N GLY A 554 -2.05 6.34 1.61
CA GLY A 554 -2.73 6.01 0.36
C GLY A 554 -4.16 5.56 0.57
N MET A 555 -5.11 6.45 0.29
CA MET A 555 -6.54 6.16 0.33
C MET A 555 -7.18 6.53 -1.01
N LYS A 556 -8.08 5.70 -1.53
CA LYS A 556 -8.96 6.06 -2.63
C LYS A 556 -10.40 5.91 -2.18
N THR A 557 -11.26 6.85 -2.59
CA THR A 557 -12.69 6.74 -2.34
C THR A 557 -13.53 6.91 -3.58
N GLU A 558 -14.73 6.35 -3.57
CA GLU A 558 -15.74 6.57 -4.61
C GLU A 558 -17.12 6.86 -4.03
N GLY A 559 -17.89 7.72 -4.70
CA GLY A 559 -19.25 8.09 -4.31
C GLY A 559 -19.35 9.31 -3.39
N GLU A 560 -20.59 9.67 -3.09
CA GLU A 560 -20.97 10.98 -2.56
C GLU A 560 -20.99 11.05 -1.03
N ALA A 561 -20.61 9.96 -0.33
CA ALA A 561 -20.59 9.90 1.13
C ALA A 561 -19.41 10.67 1.74
N THR A 562 -19.58 11.11 2.99
CA THR A 562 -18.45 11.59 3.81
C THR A 562 -17.34 10.55 3.82
N VAL A 563 -16.11 10.98 3.53
CA VAL A 563 -14.95 10.09 3.45
C VAL A 563 -14.53 9.61 4.84
N ILE A 564 -14.24 10.56 5.74
CA ILE A 564 -13.86 10.25 7.12
C ILE A 564 -14.68 11.10 8.08
N LYS A 565 -15.18 10.45 9.14
CA LYS A 565 -15.69 11.11 10.34
C LYS A 565 -14.82 10.73 11.53
N THR A 566 -14.23 11.71 12.20
CA THR A 566 -13.48 11.52 13.45
C THR A 566 -14.18 12.26 14.58
N VAL A 567 -14.45 11.57 15.69
CA VAL A 567 -15.11 12.12 16.89
C VAL A 567 -14.29 11.74 18.12
N ARG A 568 -13.78 12.74 18.83
CA ARG A 568 -12.86 12.57 19.99
C ARG A 568 -11.69 11.62 19.73
N GLY A 569 -11.29 11.48 18.46
CA GLY A 569 -10.26 10.55 18.00
C GLY A 569 -9.08 11.29 17.37
N THR A 570 -8.14 10.53 16.83
CA THR A 570 -6.99 11.06 16.10
C THR A 570 -6.87 10.37 14.74
N THR A 571 -6.83 11.12 13.63
CA THR A 571 -6.74 10.55 12.28
C THR A 571 -5.74 11.30 11.40
N GLU A 572 -4.71 10.61 10.93
CA GLU A 572 -3.74 11.12 9.95
C GLU A 572 -3.91 10.39 8.60
N VAL A 573 -4.15 11.16 7.53
CA VAL A 573 -4.23 10.66 6.14
C VAL A 573 -3.10 11.27 5.32
N LEU A 574 -2.26 10.39 4.79
CA LEU A 574 -1.07 10.69 4.01
C LEU A 574 -1.30 10.26 2.56
N GLY A 575 -1.88 11.17 1.77
CA GLY A 575 -2.19 10.97 0.37
C GLY A 575 -3.51 10.23 0.19
N ALA A 576 -4.54 10.98 -0.19
CA ALA A 576 -5.81 10.40 -0.62
C ALA A 576 -6.24 10.95 -1.99
N LEU A 577 -6.86 10.10 -2.80
CA LEU A 577 -7.60 10.49 -3.99
C LEU A 577 -9.10 10.29 -3.72
N VAL A 578 -9.84 11.39 -3.65
CA VAL A 578 -11.27 11.40 -3.37
C VAL A 578 -12.04 11.55 -4.68
N TYR A 579 -12.89 10.59 -5.02
CA TYR A 579 -13.59 10.59 -6.31
C TYR A 579 -15.12 10.51 -6.15
N PRO A 580 -15.85 11.64 -6.09
CA PRO A 580 -17.28 11.59 -5.80
C PRO A 580 -18.15 11.09 -6.97
N LEU A 581 -17.59 10.98 -8.19
CA LEU A 581 -18.27 10.71 -9.47
C LEU A 581 -19.30 11.74 -9.93
N LYS A 582 -20.06 12.33 -9.00
CA LYS A 582 -21.16 13.26 -9.26
C LYS A 582 -21.08 14.45 -8.31
N GLU A 583 -21.92 15.45 -8.55
CA GLU A 583 -22.08 16.57 -7.63
C GLU A 583 -22.53 16.09 -6.26
N VAL A 584 -21.83 16.56 -5.21
CA VAL A 584 -22.16 16.23 -3.82
C VAL A 584 -22.92 17.40 -3.20
N SER A 585 -23.98 17.11 -2.46
CA SER A 585 -24.71 18.13 -1.70
C SER A 585 -23.78 18.86 -0.72
N GLN A 586 -23.92 20.19 -0.62
CA GLN A 586 -23.16 21.00 0.34
C GLN A 586 -23.34 20.53 1.81
N ASN A 587 -24.46 19.85 2.11
CA ASN A 587 -24.76 19.31 3.44
C ASN A 587 -23.96 18.03 3.77
N VAL A 588 -23.27 17.45 2.81
CA VAL A 588 -22.41 16.29 3.00
C VAL A 588 -20.95 16.76 2.97
N PRO A 589 -20.33 17.01 4.13
CA PRO A 589 -18.90 17.34 4.17
C PRO A 589 -18.04 16.14 3.78
N MET A 590 -16.93 16.38 3.09
CA MET A 590 -15.96 15.32 2.76
C MET A 590 -15.33 14.76 4.03
N PHE A 591 -14.91 15.63 4.95
CA PHE A 591 -14.34 15.25 6.24
C PHE A 591 -15.10 15.88 7.39
N ILE A 592 -15.33 15.11 8.46
CA ILE A 592 -15.91 15.58 9.72
C ILE A 592 -14.88 15.38 10.84
N SER A 593 -14.64 16.43 11.63
CA SER A 593 -13.79 16.41 12.82
C SER A 593 -14.53 17.03 14.00
N GLU A 594 -14.94 16.22 14.98
CA GLU A 594 -15.63 16.68 16.19
C GLU A 594 -14.73 16.46 17.39
N GLU A 595 -14.21 17.55 17.99
CA GLU A 595 -13.30 17.48 19.15
C GLU A 595 -12.13 16.48 18.96
N SER A 596 -11.56 16.39 17.75
CA SER A 596 -10.57 15.37 17.35
C SER A 596 -9.21 15.93 16.96
N ASN A 597 -8.16 15.14 16.79
CA ASN A 597 -6.91 15.60 16.15
C ASN A 597 -6.84 15.03 14.73
N VAL A 598 -6.72 15.88 13.71
CA VAL A 598 -6.71 15.43 12.31
C VAL A 598 -5.63 16.09 11.48
N SER A 599 -5.06 15.33 10.55
CA SER A 599 -4.30 15.87 9.42
C SER A 599 -4.65 15.13 8.14
N PHE A 600 -5.15 15.86 7.13
CA PHE A 600 -5.59 15.28 5.86
C PHE A 600 -4.81 15.88 4.70
N ILE A 601 -4.08 15.03 3.97
CA ILE A 601 -3.36 15.40 2.75
C ILE A 601 -4.02 14.66 1.59
N TYR A 602 -4.71 15.39 0.72
CA TYR A 602 -5.60 14.78 -0.27
C TYR A 602 -5.73 15.59 -1.56
N ARG A 603 -6.21 14.91 -2.60
CA ARG A 603 -6.63 15.47 -3.88
C ARG A 603 -8.03 14.97 -4.24
N SER A 604 -8.93 15.83 -4.72
CA SER A 604 -10.17 15.38 -5.37
C SER A 604 -9.96 15.13 -6.86
N ASN A 605 -10.54 14.05 -7.37
CA ASN A 605 -10.43 13.64 -8.75
C ASN A 605 -11.59 14.20 -9.61
N GLY A 606 -11.25 14.74 -10.79
CA GLY A 606 -12.21 15.29 -11.74
C GLY A 606 -12.80 16.65 -11.33
N ASP A 607 -13.84 17.08 -12.05
CA ASP A 607 -14.51 18.37 -11.84
C ASP A 607 -15.57 18.34 -10.74
N ASN A 608 -16.01 17.13 -10.37
CA ASN A 608 -16.94 16.93 -9.26
C ASN A 608 -16.19 16.93 -7.93
N TYR A 609 -16.70 17.68 -6.96
CA TYR A 609 -16.09 17.82 -5.65
C TYR A 609 -17.14 17.99 -4.55
N PHE A 610 -16.71 17.78 -3.32
CA PHE A 610 -17.49 18.12 -2.12
C PHE A 610 -17.47 19.63 -1.92
N PRO A 611 -18.59 20.37 -1.95
CA PRO A 611 -18.57 21.81 -1.73
C PRO A 611 -18.04 22.16 -0.34
N THR A 612 -18.43 21.38 0.67
CA THR A 612 -17.90 21.43 2.03
C THR A 612 -16.76 20.43 2.16
N GLN A 613 -15.53 20.92 2.27
CA GLN A 613 -14.33 20.08 2.36
C GLN A 613 -14.16 19.53 3.77
N VAL A 614 -14.23 20.39 4.77
CA VAL A 614 -14.11 19.98 6.18
C VAL A 614 -15.21 20.65 6.99
N ASN A 615 -15.90 19.86 7.81
CA ASN A 615 -16.71 20.34 8.92
C ASN A 615 -15.96 20.04 10.22
N GLU A 616 -15.52 21.08 10.93
CA GLU A 616 -14.82 20.93 12.21
C GLU A 616 -15.62 21.59 13.33
N SER A 617 -15.77 20.89 14.46
CA SER A 617 -16.32 21.47 15.69
C SER A 617 -15.35 21.39 16.86
N ARG A 618 -15.28 22.51 17.60
CA ARG A 618 -14.49 22.68 18.81
C ARG A 618 -15.31 23.39 19.88
N LYS A 619 -15.38 22.83 21.08
CA LYS A 619 -16.08 23.40 22.25
C LYS A 619 -17.48 23.92 21.89
N GLY A 620 -18.22 23.15 21.08
CA GLY A 620 -19.57 23.50 20.61
C GLY A 620 -19.66 24.52 19.47
N VAL A 621 -18.53 25.09 19.01
CA VAL A 621 -18.47 25.96 17.83
C VAL A 621 -18.14 25.14 16.59
N ARG A 622 -18.92 25.28 15.52
CA ARG A 622 -18.74 24.56 14.25
C ARG A 622 -18.33 25.53 13.15
N LYS A 623 -17.35 25.12 12.32
CA LYS A 623 -16.88 25.86 11.15
C LYS A 623 -16.79 24.93 9.94
N ASN A 624 -16.85 25.52 8.75
CA ASN A 624 -16.69 24.81 7.48
C ASN A 624 -15.51 25.38 6.70
N LEU A 625 -14.72 24.50 6.09
CA LEU A 625 -13.81 24.84 5.01
C LEU A 625 -14.52 24.54 3.69
N MET A 626 -14.72 25.56 2.86
CA MET A 626 -15.42 25.39 1.57
C MET A 626 -14.41 25.21 0.44
N LYS A 627 -14.78 24.50 -0.64
CA LYS A 627 -13.92 24.33 -1.83
C LYS A 627 -13.49 25.68 -2.43
N LYS A 628 -14.37 26.68 -2.39
CA LYS A 628 -14.11 28.04 -2.90
C LYS A 628 -13.00 28.79 -2.14
N ASP A 629 -12.67 28.34 -0.92
CA ASP A 629 -11.64 28.97 -0.07
C ASP A 629 -10.27 28.31 -0.26
N LEU A 630 -10.18 27.20 -1.00
CA LEU A 630 -8.93 26.46 -1.23
C LEU A 630 -8.17 26.99 -2.47
N PRO A 631 -6.82 27.11 -2.40
CA PRO A 631 -6.02 27.45 -3.56
C PRO A 631 -6.00 26.31 -4.59
N GLY A 632 -6.37 26.62 -5.83
CA GLY A 632 -6.23 25.70 -6.98
C GLY A 632 -7.31 24.61 -7.10
N PHE A 633 -7.12 23.77 -8.13
CA PHE A 633 -8.09 22.79 -8.59
C PHE A 633 -7.97 21.44 -7.86
N ASN A 634 -8.38 21.39 -6.60
CA ASN A 634 -8.70 20.14 -5.87
C ASN A 634 -7.57 19.50 -5.06
N THR A 635 -6.62 20.25 -4.50
CA THR A 635 -5.63 19.68 -3.55
C THR A 635 -5.61 20.48 -2.26
N SER A 636 -5.47 19.82 -1.11
CA SER A 636 -5.36 20.50 0.18
C SER A 636 -4.52 19.71 1.19
N PHE A 637 -3.92 20.46 2.11
CA PHE A 637 -3.41 19.93 3.36
C PHE A 637 -4.16 20.61 4.50
N TYR A 638 -5.01 19.86 5.18
CA TYR A 638 -5.78 20.32 6.33
C TYR A 638 -5.20 19.79 7.64
N VAL A 639 -5.20 20.63 8.68
CA VAL A 639 -4.93 20.21 10.06
C VAL A 639 -5.99 20.76 11.01
N GLY A 640 -6.36 19.97 12.01
CA GLY A 640 -7.25 20.39 13.09
C GLY A 640 -6.80 19.78 14.40
N TYR A 641 -6.37 20.61 15.35
CA TYR A 641 -5.86 20.16 16.64
C TYR A 641 -6.85 20.47 17.75
N GLU A 642 -6.99 19.54 18.69
CA GLU A 642 -7.55 19.86 19.99
C GLU A 642 -6.52 20.69 20.76
N THR A 643 -6.84 21.95 21.05
CA THR A 643 -5.97 22.78 21.87
C THR A 643 -6.13 22.40 23.33
N GLU A 644 -5.04 22.00 23.99
CA GLU A 644 -5.02 21.89 25.45
C GLU A 644 -5.50 23.23 26.03
N THR A 645 -6.52 23.18 26.87
CA THR A 645 -6.80 24.29 27.76
C THR A 645 -5.56 24.48 28.63
N LYS A 646 -4.82 25.58 28.42
CA LYS A 646 -3.98 26.13 29.49
C LYS A 646 -4.90 26.29 30.69
N ALA A 647 -4.84 25.36 31.64
CA ALA A 647 -5.48 25.55 32.92
C ALA A 647 -4.96 26.87 33.45
N LYS A 648 -5.84 27.87 33.59
CA LYS A 648 -5.48 29.08 34.33
C LYS A 648 -4.96 28.59 35.69
N PRO A 649 -3.77 29.02 36.14
CA PRO A 649 -3.35 28.75 37.50
C PRO A 649 -4.49 29.21 38.40
N SER A 650 -5.01 28.30 39.24
CA SER A 650 -5.96 28.70 40.26
C SER A 650 -5.25 29.71 41.16
N ASN A 651 -5.66 30.97 41.10
CA ASN A 651 -5.34 31.91 42.16
C ASN A 651 -6.04 31.41 43.43
N LYS A 652 -5.29 30.72 44.27
CA LYS A 652 -5.54 30.61 45.70
C LYS A 652 -4.26 30.91 46.44
#